data_AF-A0A820KQB8-F1
#
_entry.id   AF-A0A820KQB8-F1
#
_cell.length_a   1.000
_cell.length_b   1.000
_cell.length_c   1.000
_cell.angle_alpha   90.00
_cell.angle_beta   90.00
_cell.angle_gamma   90.00
#
_symmetry.space_group_name_H-M   'P 1'
#
loop_
_entity.id
_entity.type
_entity.pdbx_description
1 polymer ?
#
loop_
_entity_poly.entity_id
_entity_poly.type
_entity_poly.pdbx_seq_one_letter_code
_entity_poly.pdbx_strand_id
1 'polypeptide(L)'
;MCEKAATNEIIDILLNALPDTNYWVPYNTSWRPAAIREKAATSDVINGLVATLCHSSSDVRCEASDNIGKIGEKTATRNVLHALITALGNSNREVRRSACEALGNMGEKAATSDAINGLIAALGDTDDNVRCLASEAFGKMGEKAATSKVLHGLITALGNNNCDVRKSACKALGEMREKAATTEVLDKLIIALEDADVNVRYSASKALGKMGEKAATSEVINALINALGDRILCVTFAASDALGKMGEKAATSEVLNKLIIALGDTDVNVRCSASEALGKMGEKAATSEVLNKLIIALGDTDANVRFTASEALRKMGEKAATSEVINGLINALGDTAWGVRFTASEALGKMGEKAATSEVINGLINALKDSEECIRCIACQVLGEMGEKAATNEAINGLIIALGDTDSGVRFTASEALDKMGEKVATCEVINGLIIALKDSEKRIRWTACQVLGEMGEKAATNEGINGLIITLQDSDPAVRWKACEALGKMGEKVATSGVIRELIRVLRDSNYDIRRKASKVLDKMGEKVATIGIINELIRVPRDSNYDIRRQAIRALGNMGEKAATTEVIDLLISALGDSQMGVRKRACEALGKMGEKAVTNETINGLIIALQDRDFGVTEKACEAVGKMGERAATTEVIDRLISALGHWNSRVSMRAREALGMMGEKAATNEVINRLIVRLDDSNNDVRLNACEALGNMGKEVAVNKVINRLINRVRDSNDDVRQRACLALGRMGEKAAISEAINQLIVALGDSNYAIRWSACEALGGMGDTVATSEVISRLISGLLDGNDKVSSSARCALINMGEKVEPSQVINRLITALGDGNDIVRLRACKAFCMTDKWCGIVEAINGLIFALHDSNQDVRISACTGLGMIVEKAATSDVINRLISIVEDSNDNVRRSACEALGKMGDKAATSEVINRLISMVEDSNDDVRRSACEALGKMGEKAATSEVIHRLISVLEDSNDSVRRSACEALGKMGEKAATGEVIHRLIITLEER
;
A
#
# COMPACT_ATOMS: atom_id res chain seq x y z
N MET A 1 -18.22 -30.40 -68.37
CA MET A 1 -16.75 -30.40 -68.42
C MET A 1 -16.21 -29.88 -67.10
N CYS A 2 -15.97 -30.78 -66.14
CA CYS A 2 -14.97 -30.64 -65.06
C CYS A 2 -14.63 -32.06 -64.53
N GLU A 3 -14.67 -33.04 -65.43
CA GLU A 3 -14.49 -34.47 -65.11
C GLU A 3 -13.10 -34.98 -65.52
N LYS A 4 -12.21 -34.10 -66.01
CA LYS A 4 -10.83 -34.42 -66.39
C LYS A 4 -9.97 -33.17 -66.27
N ALA A 5 -9.34 -32.96 -65.11
CA ALA A 5 -8.09 -32.18 -64.97
C ALA A 5 -7.54 -32.11 -63.54
N ALA A 6 -8.28 -32.42 -62.47
CA ALA A 6 -7.84 -32.07 -61.10
C ALA A 6 -7.63 -33.24 -60.12
N THR A 7 -7.89 -34.49 -60.51
CA THR A 7 -7.88 -35.60 -59.54
C THR A 7 -6.48 -36.06 -59.16
N ASN A 8 -5.55 -36.23 -60.11
CA ASN A 8 -4.21 -36.74 -59.78
C ASN A 8 -3.29 -35.66 -59.16
N GLU A 9 -3.40 -34.39 -59.57
CA GLU A 9 -2.57 -33.30 -59.03
C GLU A 9 -2.94 -32.95 -57.57
N ILE A 10 -4.23 -32.98 -57.21
CA ILE A 10 -4.69 -32.73 -55.84
C ILE A 10 -4.35 -33.93 -54.94
N ILE A 11 -4.46 -35.16 -55.45
CA ILE A 11 -4.03 -36.38 -54.75
C ILE A 11 -2.50 -36.38 -54.56
N ASP A 12 -1.71 -35.98 -55.55
CA ASP A 12 -0.25 -35.87 -55.44
C ASP A 12 0.19 -34.74 -54.50
N ILE A 13 -0.54 -33.61 -54.43
CA ILE A 13 -0.29 -32.55 -53.45
C ILE A 13 -0.63 -33.02 -52.03
N LEU A 14 -1.70 -33.82 -51.85
CA LEU A 14 -2.10 -34.41 -50.57
C LEU A 14 -1.15 -35.53 -50.11
N LEU A 15 -0.65 -36.36 -51.04
CA LEU A 15 0.33 -37.41 -50.79
C LEU A 15 1.73 -36.85 -50.49
N ASN A 16 2.16 -35.78 -51.17
CA ASN A 16 3.47 -35.14 -50.91
C ASN A 16 3.52 -34.27 -49.65
N ALA A 17 2.37 -33.92 -49.05
CA ALA A 17 2.30 -33.12 -47.82
C ALA A 17 2.34 -33.94 -46.51
N LEU A 18 2.41 -35.28 -46.60
CA LEU A 18 2.39 -36.20 -45.46
C LEU A 18 3.64 -37.09 -45.51
N PRO A 19 4.59 -37.01 -44.56
CA PRO A 19 5.68 -37.97 -44.52
C PRO A 19 5.15 -39.33 -44.05
N ASP A 20 5.65 -40.38 -44.71
CA ASP A 20 5.46 -41.81 -44.50
C ASP A 20 5.21 -42.22 -43.04
N THR A 21 4.16 -43.01 -42.79
CA THR A 21 4.15 -43.95 -41.66
C THR A 21 3.35 -45.22 -42.01
N ASN A 22 4.00 -46.14 -42.72
CA ASN A 22 3.85 -47.56 -42.41
C ASN A 22 4.47 -47.77 -41.02
N TYR A 23 3.68 -47.96 -39.95
CA TYR A 23 3.99 -48.76 -38.76
C TYR A 23 2.86 -48.63 -37.73
N TRP A 24 2.22 -49.76 -37.43
CA TRP A 24 1.38 -49.95 -36.24
C TRP A 24 2.24 -49.95 -34.97
N VAL A 25 1.97 -49.08 -33.98
CA VAL A 25 2.20 -49.34 -32.53
C VAL A 25 1.22 -48.48 -31.69
N PRO A 26 0.65 -48.99 -30.57
CA PRO A 26 -0.42 -48.33 -29.81
C PRO A 26 0.06 -47.42 -28.67
N TYR A 27 -0.79 -46.43 -28.36
CA TYR A 27 -0.97 -45.68 -27.11
C TYR A 27 0.25 -45.00 -26.42
N ASN A 28 0.12 -43.67 -26.38
CA ASN A 28 0.31 -42.76 -25.24
C ASN A 28 1.43 -41.70 -25.36
N THR A 29 1.02 -40.46 -25.08
CA THR A 29 1.78 -39.21 -24.87
C THR A 29 2.27 -38.36 -26.07
N SER A 30 1.68 -37.16 -26.11
CA SER A 30 2.21 -35.84 -26.49
C SER A 30 2.68 -35.51 -27.94
N TRP A 31 1.87 -34.67 -28.58
CA TRP A 31 2.23 -33.47 -29.36
C TRP A 31 3.46 -33.54 -30.30
N ARG A 32 3.22 -33.81 -31.59
CA ARG A 32 3.50 -32.93 -32.78
C ARG A 32 3.45 -33.73 -34.09
N PRO A 33 2.40 -33.52 -34.92
CA PRO A 33 2.60 -32.97 -36.28
C PRO A 33 1.63 -31.80 -36.64
N ALA A 34 0.88 -31.26 -35.68
CA ALA A 34 -0.21 -30.31 -35.92
C ALA A 34 0.22 -28.96 -36.57
N ALA A 35 1.39 -28.44 -36.23
CA ALA A 35 1.84 -27.11 -36.67
C ALA A 35 2.17 -27.00 -38.18
N ILE A 36 2.44 -28.13 -38.86
CA ILE A 36 2.70 -28.15 -40.31
C ILE A 36 1.36 -28.25 -41.09
N ARG A 37 0.37 -28.96 -40.53
CA ARG A 37 -0.95 -29.18 -41.16
C ARG A 37 -1.89 -27.97 -41.04
N GLU A 38 -1.79 -27.20 -39.96
CA GLU A 38 -2.53 -25.93 -39.81
C GLU A 38 -2.15 -24.83 -40.83
N LYS A 39 -0.95 -24.91 -41.42
CA LYS A 39 -0.47 -24.00 -42.48
C LYS A 39 -0.93 -24.42 -43.89
N ALA A 40 -1.38 -25.66 -44.09
CA ALA A 40 -1.86 -26.17 -45.38
C ALA A 40 -3.36 -25.92 -45.64
N ALA A 41 -4.08 -25.33 -44.67
CA ALA A 41 -5.52 -25.06 -44.74
C ALA A 41 -5.84 -23.81 -45.60
N THR A 42 -5.48 -23.80 -46.87
CA THR A 42 -5.92 -22.76 -47.82
C THR A 42 -7.35 -23.04 -48.27
N SER A 43 -8.06 -21.99 -48.72
CA SER A 43 -9.42 -22.14 -49.26
C SER A 43 -9.48 -23.15 -50.43
N ASP A 44 -8.41 -23.24 -51.22
CA ASP A 44 -8.32 -24.16 -52.36
C ASP A 44 -8.21 -25.63 -51.91
N VAL A 45 -7.41 -25.93 -50.88
CA VAL A 45 -7.30 -27.28 -50.31
C VAL A 45 -8.63 -27.71 -49.69
N ILE A 46 -9.30 -26.80 -48.97
CA ILE A 46 -10.62 -27.07 -48.38
C ILE A 46 -11.66 -27.35 -49.47
N ASN A 47 -11.70 -26.55 -50.54
CA ASN A 47 -12.63 -26.77 -51.65
C ASN A 47 -12.33 -28.07 -52.42
N GLY A 48 -11.04 -28.42 -52.59
CA GLY A 48 -10.61 -29.69 -53.18
C GLY A 48 -11.05 -30.91 -52.36
N LEU A 49 -10.91 -30.84 -51.03
CA LEU A 49 -11.39 -31.89 -50.12
C LEU A 49 -12.92 -32.02 -50.14
N VAL A 50 -13.66 -30.91 -50.20
CA VAL A 50 -15.13 -30.92 -50.34
C VAL A 50 -15.57 -31.58 -51.65
N ALA A 51 -14.88 -31.32 -52.77
CA ALA A 51 -15.16 -31.99 -54.03
C ALA A 51 -14.87 -33.51 -53.97
N THR A 52 -13.82 -33.88 -53.23
CA THR A 52 -13.38 -35.28 -53.06
C THR A 52 -14.36 -36.10 -52.20
N LEU A 53 -15.15 -35.46 -51.32
CA LEU A 53 -16.25 -36.11 -50.60
C LEU A 53 -17.37 -36.64 -51.51
N CYS A 54 -17.46 -36.17 -52.76
CA CYS A 54 -18.42 -36.66 -53.75
C CYS A 54 -17.83 -37.72 -54.71
N HIS A 55 -16.60 -38.19 -54.46
CA HIS A 55 -15.93 -39.18 -55.31
C HIS A 55 -16.65 -40.54 -55.28
N SER A 56 -16.54 -41.33 -56.36
CA SER A 56 -17.22 -42.63 -56.50
C SER A 56 -16.68 -43.70 -55.53
N SER A 57 -15.37 -43.73 -55.30
CA SER A 57 -14.72 -44.63 -54.32
C SER A 57 -15.01 -44.21 -52.88
N SER A 58 -15.45 -45.17 -52.05
CA SER A 58 -15.64 -44.95 -50.62
C SER A 58 -14.34 -44.64 -49.87
N ASP A 59 -13.23 -45.25 -50.28
CA ASP A 59 -11.94 -45.09 -49.58
C ASP A 59 -11.44 -43.65 -49.72
N VAL A 60 -11.58 -43.10 -50.93
CA VAL A 60 -11.27 -41.70 -51.23
C VAL A 60 -12.17 -40.73 -50.45
N ARG A 61 -13.46 -41.07 -50.24
CA ARG A 61 -14.37 -40.27 -49.41
C ARG A 61 -14.02 -40.32 -47.92
N CYS A 62 -13.58 -41.48 -47.43
CA CYS A 62 -13.12 -41.63 -46.04
C CYS A 62 -11.85 -40.81 -45.81
N GLU A 63 -10.87 -40.94 -46.70
CA GLU A 63 -9.61 -40.20 -46.61
C GLU A 63 -9.82 -38.68 -46.68
N ALA A 64 -10.74 -38.22 -47.53
CA ALA A 64 -11.14 -36.82 -47.57
C ALA A 64 -11.76 -36.35 -46.24
N SER A 65 -12.70 -37.12 -45.68
CA SER A 65 -13.30 -36.82 -44.38
C SER A 65 -12.26 -36.79 -43.25
N ASP A 66 -11.37 -37.77 -43.20
CA ASP A 66 -10.31 -37.87 -42.19
C ASP A 66 -9.34 -36.69 -42.28
N ASN A 67 -8.97 -36.29 -43.50
CA ASN A 67 -8.11 -35.13 -43.72
C ASN A 67 -8.81 -33.82 -43.32
N ILE A 68 -10.11 -33.68 -43.58
CA ILE A 68 -10.91 -32.54 -43.09
C ILE A 68 -10.92 -32.50 -41.55
N GLY A 69 -11.12 -33.65 -40.90
CA GLY A 69 -11.08 -33.77 -39.45
C GLY A 69 -9.70 -33.45 -38.87
N LYS A 70 -8.61 -33.88 -39.51
CA LYS A 70 -7.22 -33.60 -39.10
C LYS A 70 -6.86 -32.11 -39.19
N ILE A 71 -7.49 -31.34 -40.09
CA ILE A 71 -7.32 -29.88 -40.16
C ILE A 71 -8.06 -29.18 -39.00
N GLY A 72 -9.10 -29.80 -38.45
CA GLY A 72 -9.79 -29.36 -37.23
C GLY A 72 -10.66 -28.11 -37.43
N GLU A 73 -10.73 -27.26 -36.41
CA GLU A 73 -11.74 -26.18 -36.32
C GLU A 73 -11.78 -25.18 -37.50
N LYS A 74 -10.68 -25.00 -38.26
CA LYS A 74 -10.65 -24.06 -39.40
C LYS A 74 -11.47 -24.51 -40.60
N THR A 75 -11.77 -25.81 -40.73
CA THR A 75 -12.60 -26.33 -41.83
C THR A 75 -14.09 -26.19 -41.55
N ALA A 76 -14.50 -25.67 -40.38
CA ALA A 76 -15.90 -25.43 -40.00
C ALA A 76 -16.59 -24.30 -40.78
N THR A 77 -16.53 -24.40 -42.09
CA THR A 77 -17.26 -23.56 -43.04
C THR A 77 -18.58 -24.23 -43.41
N ARG A 78 -19.55 -23.43 -43.86
CA ARG A 78 -20.87 -23.92 -44.26
C ARG A 78 -20.81 -25.03 -45.32
N ASN A 79 -19.92 -24.93 -46.30
CA ASN A 79 -19.81 -25.89 -47.39
C ASN A 79 -19.25 -27.25 -46.93
N VAL A 80 -18.23 -27.22 -46.06
CA VAL A 80 -17.65 -28.44 -45.48
C VAL A 80 -18.67 -29.14 -44.58
N LEU A 81 -19.35 -28.38 -43.71
CA LEU A 81 -20.40 -28.93 -42.86
C LEU A 81 -21.52 -29.58 -43.68
N HIS A 82 -21.99 -28.92 -44.74
CA HIS A 82 -23.01 -29.49 -45.62
C HIS A 82 -22.55 -30.80 -46.26
N ALA A 83 -21.32 -30.86 -46.78
CA ALA A 83 -20.78 -32.06 -47.42
C ALA A 83 -20.59 -33.21 -46.43
N LEU A 84 -20.11 -32.94 -45.20
CA LEU A 84 -20.00 -33.95 -44.15
C LEU A 84 -21.37 -34.43 -43.67
N ILE A 85 -22.37 -33.56 -43.57
CA ILE A 85 -23.75 -33.95 -43.23
C ILE A 85 -24.33 -34.87 -44.32
N THR A 86 -24.07 -34.60 -45.60
CA THR A 86 -24.44 -35.53 -46.68
C THR A 86 -23.71 -36.87 -46.55
N ALA A 87 -22.44 -36.87 -46.16
CA ALA A 87 -21.65 -38.07 -45.93
C ALA A 87 -22.17 -38.92 -44.75
N LEU A 88 -22.79 -38.31 -43.73
CA LEU A 88 -23.48 -39.04 -42.65
C LEU A 88 -24.63 -39.92 -43.15
N GLY A 89 -25.24 -39.58 -44.30
CA GLY A 89 -26.31 -40.38 -44.92
C GLY A 89 -25.80 -41.45 -45.90
N ASN A 90 -24.49 -41.67 -46.02
CA ASN A 90 -23.92 -42.59 -47.01
C ASN A 90 -24.22 -44.06 -46.68
N SER A 91 -24.41 -44.90 -47.71
CA SER A 91 -24.63 -46.34 -47.52
C SER A 91 -23.43 -47.06 -46.92
N ASN A 92 -22.21 -46.56 -47.15
CA ASN A 92 -20.98 -47.15 -46.60
C ASN A 92 -20.74 -46.67 -45.16
N ARG A 93 -20.63 -47.62 -44.22
CA ARG A 93 -20.37 -47.37 -42.80
C ARG A 93 -19.08 -46.60 -42.54
N GLU A 94 -18.02 -46.85 -43.30
CA GLU A 94 -16.71 -46.20 -43.12
C GLU A 94 -16.79 -44.72 -43.45
N VAL A 95 -17.57 -44.36 -44.47
CA VAL A 95 -17.81 -42.96 -44.85
C VAL A 95 -18.60 -42.24 -43.76
N ARG A 96 -19.63 -42.89 -43.20
CA ARG A 96 -20.39 -42.32 -42.07
C ARG A 96 -19.53 -42.16 -40.82
N ARG A 97 -18.66 -43.13 -40.56
CA ARG A 97 -17.70 -43.15 -39.46
C ARG A 97 -16.73 -41.98 -39.54
N SER A 98 -16.02 -41.84 -40.67
CA SER A 98 -15.09 -40.74 -40.91
C SER A 98 -15.80 -39.37 -40.88
N ALA A 99 -17.04 -39.28 -41.35
CA ALA A 99 -17.82 -38.05 -41.27
C ALA A 99 -18.17 -37.65 -39.82
N CYS A 100 -18.55 -38.60 -38.96
CA CYS A 100 -18.76 -38.35 -37.53
C CYS A 100 -17.48 -37.86 -36.85
N GLU A 101 -16.36 -38.54 -37.12
CA GLU A 101 -15.06 -38.18 -36.56
C GLU A 101 -14.60 -36.78 -37.00
N ALA A 102 -14.77 -36.46 -38.29
CA ALA A 102 -14.44 -35.16 -38.84
C ALA A 102 -15.25 -34.04 -38.16
N LEU A 103 -16.57 -34.21 -38.06
CA LEU A 103 -17.46 -33.26 -37.39
C LEU A 103 -17.09 -33.06 -35.91
N GLY A 104 -16.71 -34.14 -35.21
CA GLY A 104 -16.23 -34.05 -33.83
C GLY A 104 -14.90 -33.30 -33.71
N ASN A 105 -13.94 -33.55 -34.59
CA ASN A 105 -12.63 -32.90 -34.57
C ASN A 105 -12.68 -31.40 -34.93
N MET A 106 -13.78 -30.94 -35.53
CA MET A 106 -14.08 -29.52 -35.75
C MET A 106 -14.58 -28.80 -34.49
N GLY A 107 -14.82 -29.55 -33.40
CA GLY A 107 -15.13 -29.03 -32.07
C GLY A 107 -16.41 -28.19 -32.01
N GLU A 108 -16.42 -27.20 -31.11
CA GLU A 108 -17.58 -26.33 -30.87
C GLU A 108 -18.11 -25.59 -32.11
N LYS A 109 -17.27 -25.35 -33.14
CA LYS A 109 -17.68 -24.62 -34.35
C LYS A 109 -18.56 -25.45 -35.28
N ALA A 110 -18.51 -26.78 -35.17
CA ALA A 110 -19.37 -27.67 -35.93
C ALA A 110 -20.76 -27.86 -35.30
N ALA A 111 -21.02 -27.31 -34.10
CA ALA A 111 -22.29 -27.38 -33.38
C ALA A 111 -23.40 -26.51 -33.99
N THR A 112 -23.67 -26.70 -35.29
CA THR A 112 -24.79 -26.08 -36.03
C THR A 112 -26.03 -26.97 -35.97
N SER A 113 -27.22 -26.40 -36.14
CA SER A 113 -28.48 -27.16 -36.08
C SER A 113 -28.52 -28.34 -37.07
N ASP A 114 -27.98 -28.16 -38.27
CA ASP A 114 -27.98 -29.21 -39.31
C ASP A 114 -27.00 -30.34 -38.98
N ALA A 115 -25.79 -29.99 -38.50
CA ALA A 115 -24.81 -30.97 -38.06
C ALA A 115 -25.29 -31.76 -36.83
N ILE A 116 -25.94 -31.08 -35.88
CA ILE A 116 -26.56 -31.71 -34.71
C ILE A 116 -27.65 -32.71 -35.15
N ASN A 117 -28.55 -32.32 -36.05
CA ASN A 117 -29.60 -33.23 -36.53
C ASN A 117 -29.03 -34.43 -37.29
N GLY A 118 -27.99 -34.22 -38.10
CA GLY A 118 -27.28 -35.30 -38.81
C GLY A 118 -26.63 -36.29 -37.83
N LEU A 119 -25.94 -35.79 -36.81
CA LEU A 119 -25.31 -36.63 -35.78
C LEU A 119 -26.35 -37.32 -34.87
N ILE A 120 -27.52 -36.72 -34.62
CA ILE A 120 -28.62 -37.39 -33.89
C ILE A 120 -29.09 -38.62 -34.67
N ALA A 121 -29.21 -38.52 -36.00
CA ALA A 121 -29.54 -39.68 -36.82
C ALA A 121 -28.45 -40.77 -36.74
N ALA A 122 -27.18 -40.37 -36.71
CA ALA A 122 -26.04 -41.28 -36.55
C ALA A 122 -25.98 -41.96 -35.16
N LEU A 123 -26.59 -41.39 -34.11
CA LEU A 123 -26.76 -42.10 -32.82
C LEU A 123 -27.68 -43.32 -32.93
N GLY A 124 -28.55 -43.37 -33.95
CA GLY A 124 -29.42 -44.51 -34.25
C GLY A 124 -28.88 -45.43 -35.36
N ASP A 125 -27.62 -45.30 -35.74
CA ASP A 125 -27.03 -46.07 -36.85
C ASP A 125 -26.99 -47.58 -36.57
N THR A 126 -27.03 -48.38 -37.64
CA THR A 126 -26.91 -49.84 -37.54
C THR A 126 -25.53 -50.29 -37.10
N ASP A 127 -24.49 -49.49 -37.34
CA ASP A 127 -23.11 -49.78 -36.95
C ASP A 127 -22.74 -49.14 -35.60
N ASP A 128 -22.24 -49.96 -34.68
CA ASP A 128 -21.92 -49.55 -33.31
C ASP A 128 -20.79 -48.51 -33.26
N ASN A 129 -19.81 -48.59 -34.17
CA ASN A 129 -18.69 -47.63 -34.20
C ASN A 129 -19.17 -46.25 -34.65
N VAL A 130 -20.12 -46.20 -35.58
CA VAL A 130 -20.77 -44.95 -36.00
C VAL A 130 -21.53 -44.34 -34.82
N ARG A 131 -22.26 -45.13 -34.03
CA ARG A 131 -22.94 -44.65 -32.80
C ARG A 131 -21.97 -44.13 -31.74
N CYS A 132 -20.85 -44.83 -31.53
CA CYS A 132 -19.78 -44.39 -30.62
C CYS A 132 -19.21 -43.04 -31.05
N LEU A 133 -18.80 -42.92 -32.31
CA LEU A 133 -18.18 -41.70 -32.84
C LEU A 133 -19.17 -40.54 -32.94
N ALA A 134 -20.46 -40.80 -33.20
CA ALA A 134 -21.49 -39.78 -33.09
C ALA A 134 -21.61 -39.25 -31.66
N SER A 135 -21.57 -40.13 -30.65
CA SER A 135 -21.56 -39.72 -29.24
C SER A 135 -20.30 -38.91 -28.91
N GLU A 136 -19.12 -39.38 -29.31
CA GLU A 136 -17.87 -38.66 -29.09
C GLU A 136 -17.83 -37.30 -29.80
N ALA A 137 -18.40 -37.19 -31.00
CA ALA A 137 -18.53 -35.94 -31.73
C ALA A 137 -19.36 -34.92 -30.94
N PHE A 138 -20.48 -35.33 -30.35
CA PHE A 138 -21.25 -34.47 -29.44
C PHE A 138 -20.45 -34.03 -28.22
N GLY A 139 -19.66 -34.94 -27.62
CA GLY A 139 -18.76 -34.58 -26.52
C GLY A 139 -17.74 -33.52 -26.93
N LYS A 140 -17.09 -33.66 -28.09
CA LYS A 140 -16.11 -32.69 -28.61
C LYS A 140 -16.74 -31.34 -29.00
N MET A 141 -18.03 -31.32 -29.33
CA MET A 141 -18.81 -30.08 -29.53
C MET A 141 -19.16 -29.37 -28.22
N GLY A 142 -18.95 -30.01 -27.07
CA GLY A 142 -19.05 -29.44 -25.74
C GLY A 142 -20.44 -28.89 -25.39
N GLU A 143 -20.47 -27.87 -24.54
CA GLU A 143 -21.70 -27.27 -24.01
C GLU A 143 -22.62 -26.65 -25.08
N LYS A 144 -22.13 -26.38 -26.30
CA LYS A 144 -22.97 -25.83 -27.39
C LYS A 144 -23.90 -26.89 -27.99
N ALA A 145 -23.52 -28.16 -27.95
CA ALA A 145 -24.35 -29.25 -28.45
C ALA A 145 -25.42 -29.72 -27.44
N ALA A 146 -25.41 -29.22 -26.20
CA ALA A 146 -26.28 -29.67 -25.10
C ALA A 146 -27.73 -29.19 -25.24
N THR A 147 -28.37 -29.58 -26.35
CA THR A 147 -29.79 -29.34 -26.63
C THR A 147 -30.63 -30.52 -26.14
N SER A 148 -31.92 -30.31 -25.87
CA SER A 148 -32.82 -31.37 -25.38
C SER A 148 -32.86 -32.60 -26.28
N LYS A 149 -32.81 -32.42 -27.61
CA LYS A 149 -32.79 -33.53 -28.57
C LYS A 149 -31.49 -34.34 -28.50
N VAL A 150 -30.34 -33.69 -28.33
CA VAL A 150 -29.05 -34.38 -28.19
C VAL A 150 -29.00 -35.15 -26.88
N LEU A 151 -29.44 -34.54 -25.77
CA LEU A 151 -29.50 -35.21 -24.47
C LEU A 151 -30.41 -36.45 -24.51
N HIS A 152 -31.58 -36.37 -25.14
CA HIS A 152 -32.46 -37.52 -25.33
C HIS A 152 -31.84 -38.63 -26.19
N GLY A 153 -31.12 -38.25 -27.26
CA GLY A 153 -30.37 -39.19 -28.09
C GLY A 153 -29.26 -39.90 -27.31
N LEU A 154 -28.51 -39.18 -26.49
CA LEU A 154 -27.46 -39.74 -25.63
C LEU A 154 -28.03 -40.60 -24.49
N ILE A 155 -29.18 -40.23 -23.92
CA ILE A 155 -29.94 -41.07 -22.97
C ILE A 155 -30.31 -42.41 -23.62
N THR A 156 -30.75 -42.39 -24.88
CA THR A 156 -31.05 -43.63 -25.61
C THR A 156 -29.78 -44.45 -25.83
N ALA A 157 -28.65 -43.80 -26.15
CA ALA A 157 -27.35 -44.47 -26.31
C ALA A 157 -26.83 -45.08 -24.99
N LEU A 158 -27.12 -44.49 -23.82
CA LEU A 158 -26.83 -45.09 -22.50
C LEU A 158 -27.57 -46.40 -22.27
N GLY A 159 -28.71 -46.63 -22.93
CA GLY A 159 -29.45 -47.90 -22.88
C GLY A 159 -29.01 -48.94 -23.92
N ASN A 160 -27.95 -48.70 -24.68
CA ASN A 160 -27.54 -49.59 -25.77
C ASN A 160 -26.91 -50.90 -25.25
N ASN A 161 -27.11 -52.00 -25.98
CA ASN A 161 -26.53 -53.29 -25.62
C ASN A 161 -24.98 -53.29 -25.68
N ASN A 162 -24.38 -52.46 -26.54
CA ASN A 162 -22.93 -52.37 -26.66
C ASN A 162 -22.33 -51.42 -25.59
N CYS A 163 -21.40 -51.94 -24.79
CA CYS A 163 -20.70 -51.20 -23.74
C CYS A 163 -19.89 -50.00 -24.25
N ASP A 164 -19.31 -50.06 -25.46
CA ASP A 164 -18.55 -48.95 -26.03
C ASP A 164 -19.45 -47.77 -26.39
N VAL A 165 -20.69 -48.04 -26.80
CA VAL A 165 -21.70 -47.01 -27.07
C VAL A 165 -22.12 -46.35 -25.76
N ARG A 166 -22.40 -47.14 -24.71
CA ARG A 166 -22.74 -46.61 -23.38
C ARG A 166 -21.61 -45.77 -22.79
N LYS A 167 -20.37 -46.26 -22.85
CA LYS A 167 -19.16 -45.56 -22.42
C LYS A 167 -18.99 -44.23 -23.15
N SER A 168 -19.14 -44.24 -24.47
CA SER A 168 -19.01 -43.03 -25.31
C SER A 168 -20.10 -42.01 -24.99
N ALA A 169 -21.33 -42.47 -24.70
CA ALA A 169 -22.43 -41.62 -24.27
C ALA A 169 -22.16 -40.99 -22.89
N CYS A 170 -21.69 -41.76 -21.89
CA CYS A 170 -21.26 -41.21 -20.59
C CYS A 170 -20.21 -40.11 -20.77
N LYS A 171 -19.16 -40.41 -21.55
CA LYS A 171 -18.07 -39.46 -21.82
C LYS A 171 -18.60 -38.19 -22.49
N ALA A 172 -19.46 -38.32 -23.50
CA ALA A 172 -20.07 -37.19 -24.20
C ALA A 172 -20.87 -36.29 -23.25
N LEU A 173 -21.75 -36.87 -22.43
CA LEU A 173 -22.54 -36.15 -21.44
C LEU A 173 -21.64 -35.42 -20.42
N GLY A 174 -20.52 -36.04 -20.01
CA GLY A 174 -19.53 -35.39 -19.15
C GLY A 174 -18.85 -34.17 -19.79
N GLU A 175 -18.48 -34.23 -21.08
CA GLU A 175 -17.88 -33.08 -21.79
C GLU A 175 -18.87 -31.93 -22.02
N MET A 176 -20.17 -32.20 -21.96
CA MET A 176 -21.24 -31.20 -21.97
C MET A 176 -21.43 -30.50 -20.62
N ARG A 177 -20.70 -30.93 -19.57
CA ARG A 177 -20.62 -30.31 -18.24
C ARG A 177 -21.99 -30.00 -17.64
N GLU A 178 -22.11 -28.85 -16.99
CA GLU A 178 -23.30 -28.40 -16.26
C GLU A 178 -24.60 -28.38 -17.06
N LYS A 179 -24.55 -28.21 -18.40
CA LYS A 179 -25.77 -28.17 -19.23
C LYS A 179 -26.40 -29.54 -19.46
N ALA A 180 -25.63 -30.61 -19.31
CA ALA A 180 -26.12 -31.98 -19.40
C ALA A 180 -26.67 -32.51 -18.06
N ALA A 181 -26.53 -31.77 -16.95
CA ALA A 181 -27.02 -32.15 -15.63
C ALA A 181 -28.55 -31.97 -15.49
N THR A 182 -29.33 -32.62 -16.34
CA THR A 182 -30.79 -32.71 -16.24
C THR A 182 -31.19 -33.96 -15.46
N THR A 183 -32.37 -33.95 -14.82
CA THR A 183 -32.85 -35.10 -14.01
C THR A 183 -32.82 -36.42 -14.78
N GLU A 184 -33.32 -36.45 -16.03
CA GLU A 184 -33.32 -37.67 -16.85
C GLU A 184 -31.91 -38.20 -17.17
N VAL A 185 -30.94 -37.30 -17.38
CA VAL A 185 -29.55 -37.69 -17.62
C VAL A 185 -28.93 -38.25 -16.34
N LEU A 186 -29.16 -37.60 -15.21
CA LEU A 186 -28.65 -38.04 -13.91
C LEU A 186 -29.19 -39.42 -13.52
N ASP A 187 -30.49 -39.67 -13.69
CA ASP A 187 -31.10 -40.99 -13.41
C ASP A 187 -30.46 -42.11 -14.24
N LYS A 188 -30.15 -41.83 -15.52
CA LYS A 188 -29.51 -42.81 -16.40
C LYS A 188 -28.02 -43.00 -16.08
N LEU A 189 -27.33 -41.95 -15.67
CA LEU A 189 -25.94 -42.07 -15.20
C LEU A 189 -25.84 -42.81 -13.86
N ILE A 190 -26.84 -42.68 -12.97
CA ILE A 190 -26.95 -43.50 -11.75
C ILE A 190 -27.02 -44.99 -12.11
N ILE A 191 -27.86 -45.37 -13.08
CA ILE A 191 -27.91 -46.76 -13.56
C ILE A 191 -26.56 -47.18 -14.17
N ALA A 192 -25.90 -46.29 -14.92
CA ALA A 192 -24.60 -46.58 -15.53
C ALA A 192 -23.45 -46.74 -14.52
N LEU A 193 -23.60 -46.23 -13.28
CA LEU A 193 -22.65 -46.50 -12.19
C LEU A 193 -22.70 -47.95 -11.71
N GLU A 194 -23.76 -48.69 -12.01
CA GLU A 194 -23.92 -50.11 -11.66
C GLU A 194 -23.73 -51.04 -12.89
N ASP A 195 -23.22 -50.50 -14.00
CA ASP A 195 -23.04 -51.26 -15.24
C ASP A 195 -22.07 -52.45 -15.06
N ALA A 196 -22.34 -53.54 -15.77
CA ALA A 196 -21.47 -54.72 -15.75
C ALA A 196 -20.04 -54.39 -16.25
N ASP A 197 -19.90 -53.46 -17.20
CA ASP A 197 -18.61 -53.04 -17.74
C ASP A 197 -17.94 -51.95 -16.89
N VAL A 198 -16.68 -52.19 -16.53
CA VAL A 198 -15.88 -51.29 -15.70
C VAL A 198 -15.63 -49.93 -16.33
N ASN A 199 -15.48 -49.86 -17.66
CA ASN A 199 -15.19 -48.61 -18.36
C ASN A 199 -16.44 -47.73 -18.43
N VAL A 200 -17.63 -48.34 -18.47
CA VAL A 200 -18.91 -47.61 -18.37
C VAL A 200 -19.06 -47.01 -16.98
N ARG A 201 -18.86 -47.79 -15.90
CA ARG A 201 -18.91 -47.28 -14.52
C ARG A 201 -17.92 -46.14 -14.30
N TYR A 202 -16.66 -46.34 -14.70
CA TYR A 202 -15.62 -45.30 -14.64
C TYR A 202 -16.03 -44.03 -15.38
N SER A 203 -16.55 -44.17 -16.60
CA SER A 203 -16.96 -43.04 -17.43
C SER A 203 -18.18 -42.33 -16.86
N ALA A 204 -19.11 -43.06 -16.23
CA ALA A 204 -20.26 -42.50 -15.53
C ALA A 204 -19.83 -41.67 -14.31
N SER A 205 -18.96 -42.20 -13.44
CA SER A 205 -18.42 -41.45 -12.29
C SER A 205 -17.71 -40.18 -12.77
N LYS A 206 -16.86 -40.29 -13.78
CA LYS A 206 -16.12 -39.15 -14.35
C LYS A 206 -17.07 -38.11 -14.98
N ALA A 207 -18.14 -38.55 -15.65
CA ALA A 207 -19.12 -37.67 -16.25
C ALA A 207 -19.86 -36.86 -15.18
N LEU A 208 -20.33 -37.52 -14.12
CA LEU A 208 -20.98 -36.86 -12.98
C LEU A 208 -20.04 -35.86 -12.31
N GLY A 209 -18.76 -36.20 -12.14
CA GLY A 209 -17.76 -35.26 -11.62
C GLY A 209 -17.53 -34.04 -12.54
N LYS A 210 -17.58 -34.20 -13.87
CA LYS A 210 -17.45 -33.08 -14.82
C LYS A 210 -18.68 -32.18 -14.87
N MET A 211 -19.85 -32.70 -14.50
CA MET A 211 -21.08 -31.92 -14.32
C MET A 211 -21.05 -31.04 -13.07
N GLY A 212 -20.11 -31.32 -12.14
CA GLY A 212 -19.82 -30.47 -10.99
C GLY A 212 -20.99 -30.33 -10.03
N GLU A 213 -21.13 -29.13 -9.45
CA GLU A 213 -22.14 -28.84 -8.42
C GLU A 213 -23.59 -29.10 -8.86
N LYS A 214 -23.92 -29.00 -10.16
CA LYS A 214 -25.29 -29.24 -10.65
C LYS A 214 -25.71 -30.71 -10.60
N ALA A 215 -24.75 -31.64 -10.60
CA ALA A 215 -25.02 -33.06 -10.46
C ALA A 215 -25.09 -33.50 -8.99
N ALA A 216 -24.88 -32.62 -8.01
CA ALA A 216 -24.86 -32.93 -6.59
C ALA A 216 -26.28 -33.13 -6.00
N THR A 217 -27.07 -34.05 -6.56
CA THR A 217 -28.35 -34.49 -5.95
C THR A 217 -28.12 -35.63 -4.97
N SER A 218 -29.04 -35.82 -4.02
CA SER A 218 -28.93 -36.88 -3.00
C SER A 218 -28.81 -38.28 -3.62
N GLU A 219 -29.54 -38.54 -4.71
CA GLU A 219 -29.54 -39.82 -5.42
C GLU A 219 -28.20 -40.08 -6.11
N VAL A 220 -27.66 -39.06 -6.81
CA VAL A 220 -26.35 -39.16 -7.48
C VAL A 220 -25.24 -39.39 -6.46
N ILE A 221 -25.27 -38.63 -5.35
CA ILE A 221 -24.25 -38.77 -4.32
C ILE A 221 -24.33 -40.17 -3.69
N ASN A 222 -25.53 -40.69 -3.41
CA ASN A 222 -25.73 -42.03 -2.88
C ASN A 222 -25.21 -43.12 -3.83
N ALA A 223 -25.41 -42.97 -5.14
CA ALA A 223 -24.87 -43.88 -6.13
C ALA A 223 -23.34 -43.81 -6.23
N LEU A 224 -22.76 -42.61 -6.15
CA LEU A 224 -21.30 -42.43 -6.13
C LEU A 224 -20.66 -43.01 -4.87
N ILE A 225 -21.33 -42.92 -3.71
CA ILE A 225 -20.87 -43.56 -2.47
C ILE A 225 -20.81 -45.08 -2.65
N ASN A 226 -21.83 -45.69 -3.25
CA ASN A 226 -21.79 -47.13 -3.54
C ASN A 226 -20.62 -47.47 -4.49
N ALA A 227 -20.33 -46.61 -5.46
CA ALA A 227 -19.20 -46.76 -6.38
C ALA A 227 -17.81 -46.59 -5.71
N LEU A 228 -17.73 -46.02 -4.50
CA LEU A 228 -16.49 -46.04 -3.70
C LEU A 228 -16.12 -47.47 -3.25
N GLY A 229 -17.10 -48.37 -3.17
CA GLY A 229 -16.94 -49.79 -2.87
C GLY A 229 -16.73 -50.68 -4.09
N ASP A 230 -16.48 -50.10 -5.27
CA ASP A 230 -16.24 -50.88 -6.48
C ASP A 230 -14.99 -51.77 -6.33
N ARG A 231 -15.02 -52.97 -6.92
CA ARG A 231 -13.88 -53.90 -6.92
C ARG A 231 -12.67 -53.36 -7.67
N ILE A 232 -12.86 -52.35 -8.54
CA ILE A 232 -11.80 -51.80 -9.39
C ILE A 232 -11.43 -50.39 -8.93
N LEU A 233 -10.15 -50.23 -8.56
CA LEU A 233 -9.55 -48.99 -8.04
C LEU A 233 -9.78 -47.76 -8.93
N CYS A 234 -9.82 -47.90 -10.26
CA CYS A 234 -10.04 -46.75 -11.14
C CYS A 234 -11.45 -46.16 -10.99
N VAL A 235 -12.45 -46.99 -10.69
CA VAL A 235 -13.85 -46.56 -10.48
C VAL A 235 -13.96 -45.88 -9.11
N THR A 236 -13.36 -46.45 -8.08
CA THR A 236 -13.37 -45.86 -6.73
C THR A 236 -12.72 -44.47 -6.73
N PHE A 237 -11.55 -44.33 -7.37
CA PHE A 237 -10.89 -43.03 -7.55
C PHE A 237 -11.76 -42.04 -8.32
N ALA A 238 -12.39 -42.47 -9.42
CA ALA A 238 -13.26 -41.61 -10.21
C ALA A 238 -14.51 -41.17 -9.41
N ALA A 239 -15.04 -42.02 -8.54
CA ALA A 239 -16.13 -41.70 -7.65
C ALA A 239 -15.71 -40.70 -6.55
N SER A 240 -14.57 -40.91 -5.88
CA SER A 240 -14.00 -39.95 -4.92
C SER A 240 -13.72 -38.59 -5.57
N ASP A 241 -13.17 -38.59 -6.78
CA ASP A 241 -12.92 -37.37 -7.55
C ASP A 241 -14.22 -36.67 -7.97
N ALA A 242 -15.25 -37.42 -8.33
CA ALA A 242 -16.56 -36.87 -8.66
C ALA A 242 -17.22 -36.20 -7.44
N LEU A 243 -17.21 -36.86 -6.28
CA LEU A 243 -17.71 -36.29 -5.02
C LEU A 243 -16.95 -35.02 -4.64
N GLY A 244 -15.62 -35.03 -4.81
CA GLY A 244 -14.79 -33.84 -4.60
C GLY A 244 -15.13 -32.68 -5.53
N LYS A 245 -15.36 -32.95 -6.82
CA LYS A 245 -15.72 -31.93 -7.84
C LYS A 245 -17.14 -31.39 -7.69
N MET A 246 -18.03 -32.14 -7.03
CA MET A 246 -19.33 -31.64 -6.57
C MET A 246 -19.20 -30.62 -5.43
N GLY A 247 -17.98 -30.50 -4.86
CA GLY A 247 -17.57 -29.45 -3.95
C GLY A 247 -18.31 -29.48 -2.62
N GLU A 248 -18.35 -28.32 -2.00
CA GLU A 248 -18.97 -28.09 -0.69
C GLU A 248 -20.46 -28.48 -0.61
N LYS A 249 -21.18 -28.54 -1.73
CA LYS A 249 -22.59 -28.95 -1.76
C LYS A 249 -22.79 -30.44 -1.51
N ALA A 250 -21.78 -31.27 -1.78
CA ALA A 250 -21.83 -32.69 -1.48
C ALA A 250 -21.70 -32.99 0.03
N ALA A 251 -21.22 -32.03 0.84
CA ALA A 251 -21.02 -32.17 2.29
C ALA A 251 -22.31 -32.08 3.10
N THR A 252 -23.32 -32.86 2.74
CA THR A 252 -24.55 -33.00 3.54
C THR A 252 -24.35 -34.02 4.66
N SER A 253 -25.13 -33.93 5.74
CA SER A 253 -25.01 -34.84 6.89
C SER A 253 -25.18 -36.32 6.52
N GLU A 254 -26.05 -36.64 5.55
CA GLU A 254 -26.22 -38.03 5.09
C GLU A 254 -24.95 -38.56 4.41
N VAL A 255 -24.31 -37.74 3.58
CA VAL A 255 -23.11 -38.09 2.81
C VAL A 255 -21.92 -38.26 3.74
N LEU A 256 -21.75 -37.33 4.68
CA LEU A 256 -20.70 -37.42 5.69
C LEU A 256 -20.88 -38.69 6.54
N ASN A 257 -22.10 -39.03 6.97
CA ASN A 257 -22.38 -40.25 7.73
C ASN A 257 -22.02 -41.53 6.97
N LYS A 258 -22.28 -41.59 5.67
CA LYS A 258 -21.90 -42.75 4.85
C LYS A 258 -20.39 -42.85 4.65
N LEU A 259 -19.70 -41.72 4.44
CA LEU A 259 -18.24 -41.68 4.36
C LEU A 259 -17.58 -42.06 5.69
N ILE A 260 -18.17 -41.66 6.82
CA ILE A 260 -17.77 -42.09 8.18
C ILE A 260 -17.87 -43.62 8.33
N ILE A 261 -18.91 -44.25 7.77
CA ILE A 261 -19.04 -45.72 7.76
C ILE A 261 -17.98 -46.34 6.85
N ALA A 262 -17.76 -45.80 5.65
CA ALA A 262 -16.76 -46.28 4.70
C ALA A 262 -15.31 -46.15 5.21
N LEU A 263 -15.01 -45.17 6.06
CA LEU A 263 -13.74 -45.06 6.78
C LEU A 263 -13.48 -46.24 7.73
N GLY A 264 -14.52 -46.98 8.13
CA GLY A 264 -14.43 -48.19 8.96
C GLY A 264 -14.51 -49.50 8.17
N ASP A 265 -14.48 -49.45 6.83
CA ASP A 265 -14.63 -50.65 6.01
C ASP A 265 -13.41 -51.59 6.14
N THR A 266 -13.64 -52.89 5.93
CA THR A 266 -12.58 -53.90 5.90
C THR A 266 -11.60 -53.70 4.75
N ASP A 267 -12.05 -53.16 3.61
CA ASP A 267 -11.22 -52.92 2.43
C ASP A 267 -10.43 -51.61 2.58
N VAL A 268 -9.11 -51.72 2.48
CA VAL A 268 -8.15 -50.61 2.55
C VAL A 268 -8.48 -49.52 1.52
N ASN A 269 -8.87 -49.91 0.31
CA ASN A 269 -9.14 -48.98 -0.78
C ASN A 269 -10.40 -48.16 -0.51
N VAL A 270 -11.41 -48.76 0.12
CA VAL A 270 -12.64 -48.07 0.52
C VAL A 270 -12.32 -47.03 1.60
N ARG A 271 -11.51 -47.39 2.59
CA ARG A 271 -11.05 -46.45 3.63
C ARG A 271 -10.23 -45.28 3.06
N CYS A 272 -9.30 -45.55 2.14
CA CYS A 272 -8.53 -44.52 1.44
C CYS A 272 -9.43 -43.60 0.60
N SER A 273 -10.34 -44.18 -0.18
CA SER A 273 -11.24 -43.46 -1.08
C SER A 273 -12.20 -42.56 -0.30
N ALA A 274 -12.67 -43.02 0.86
CA ALA A 274 -13.49 -42.24 1.77
C ALA A 274 -12.72 -41.06 2.38
N SER A 275 -11.48 -41.29 2.85
CA SER A 275 -10.60 -40.23 3.35
C SER A 275 -10.32 -39.18 2.27
N GLU A 276 -10.00 -39.61 1.05
CA GLU A 276 -9.74 -38.70 -0.07
C GLU A 276 -10.97 -37.88 -0.44
N ALA A 277 -12.15 -38.49 -0.48
CA ALA A 277 -13.40 -37.80 -0.76
C ALA A 277 -13.68 -36.72 0.28
N LEU A 278 -13.57 -37.04 1.57
CA LEU A 278 -13.73 -36.09 2.67
C LEU A 278 -12.74 -34.92 2.57
N GLY A 279 -11.48 -35.20 2.25
CA GLY A 279 -10.47 -34.17 2.02
C GLY A 279 -10.80 -33.25 0.85
N LYS A 280 -11.31 -33.79 -0.26
CA LYS A 280 -11.71 -32.98 -1.43
C LYS A 280 -12.97 -32.14 -1.18
N MET A 281 -13.82 -32.54 -0.24
CA MET A 281 -14.97 -31.75 0.21
C MET A 281 -14.56 -30.55 1.08
N GLY A 282 -13.30 -30.51 1.53
CA GLY A 282 -12.66 -29.37 2.16
C GLY A 282 -13.23 -29.02 3.53
N GLU A 283 -13.20 -27.73 3.86
CA GLU A 283 -13.58 -27.20 5.17
C GLU A 283 -14.98 -27.57 5.67
N LYS A 284 -15.97 -27.78 4.78
CA LYS A 284 -17.34 -28.17 5.20
C LYS A 284 -17.44 -29.60 5.71
N ALA A 285 -16.50 -30.47 5.32
CA ALA A 285 -16.46 -31.84 5.82
C ALA A 285 -15.81 -31.94 7.22
N ALA A 286 -15.22 -30.86 7.76
CA ALA A 286 -14.59 -30.82 9.08
C ALA A 286 -15.61 -30.77 10.24
N THR A 287 -16.53 -31.73 10.28
CA THR A 287 -17.45 -31.92 11.41
C THR A 287 -16.79 -32.79 12.49
N SER A 288 -17.21 -32.65 13.74
CA SER A 288 -16.61 -33.39 14.87
C SER A 288 -16.62 -34.92 14.66
N GLU A 289 -17.68 -35.46 14.04
CA GLU A 289 -17.80 -36.89 13.76
C GLU A 289 -16.81 -37.36 12.68
N VAL A 290 -16.63 -36.57 11.61
CA VAL A 290 -15.65 -36.85 10.55
C VAL A 290 -14.24 -36.76 11.11
N LEU A 291 -13.91 -35.71 11.86
CA LEU A 291 -12.59 -35.52 12.46
C LEU A 291 -12.24 -36.69 13.41
N ASN A 292 -13.18 -37.12 14.26
CA ASN A 292 -12.99 -38.28 15.13
C ASN A 292 -12.69 -39.57 14.35
N LYS A 293 -13.36 -39.80 13.20
CA LYS A 293 -13.05 -40.96 12.36
C LYS A 293 -11.73 -40.83 11.61
N LEU A 294 -11.37 -39.65 11.14
CA LEU A 294 -10.06 -39.42 10.51
C LEU A 294 -8.92 -39.60 11.51
N ILE A 295 -9.11 -39.22 12.79
CA ILE A 295 -8.13 -39.50 13.86
C ILE A 295 -7.92 -41.01 14.03
N ILE A 296 -8.99 -41.83 13.96
CA ILE A 296 -8.84 -43.30 14.00
C ILE A 296 -8.09 -43.79 12.76
N ALA A 297 -8.38 -43.23 11.58
CA ALA A 297 -7.71 -43.58 10.32
C ALA A 297 -6.23 -43.17 10.29
N LEU A 298 -5.80 -42.14 11.05
CA LEU A 298 -4.39 -41.83 11.28
C LEU A 298 -3.65 -42.95 12.03
N GLY A 299 -4.36 -43.81 12.76
CA GLY A 299 -3.82 -44.99 13.44
C GLY A 299 -4.04 -46.30 12.69
N ASP A 300 -4.43 -46.26 11.41
CA ASP A 300 -4.71 -47.46 10.62
C ASP A 300 -3.46 -48.33 10.43
N THR A 301 -3.66 -49.63 10.24
CA THR A 301 -2.55 -50.56 10.00
C THR A 301 -1.89 -50.32 8.64
N ASP A 302 -2.65 -49.86 7.65
CA ASP A 302 -2.16 -49.56 6.31
C ASP A 302 -1.64 -48.12 6.18
N ALA A 303 -0.43 -47.96 5.64
CA ALA A 303 0.21 -46.66 5.49
C ALA A 303 -0.52 -45.73 4.49
N ASN A 304 -1.19 -46.27 3.47
CA ASN A 304 -1.94 -45.46 2.51
C ASN A 304 -3.18 -44.84 3.16
N VAL A 305 -3.84 -45.57 4.08
CA VAL A 305 -4.98 -45.03 4.82
C VAL A 305 -4.51 -43.88 5.70
N ARG A 306 -3.44 -44.07 6.48
CA ARG A 306 -2.84 -43.02 7.32
C ARG A 306 -2.42 -41.79 6.50
N PHE A 307 -1.84 -42.01 5.31
CA PHE A 307 -1.47 -40.95 4.38
C PHE A 307 -2.70 -40.18 3.90
N THR A 308 -3.72 -40.87 3.40
CA THR A 308 -4.95 -40.22 2.90
C THR A 308 -5.73 -39.51 4.00
N ALA A 309 -5.70 -40.00 5.23
CA ALA A 309 -6.29 -39.34 6.39
C ALA A 309 -5.54 -38.04 6.74
N SER A 310 -4.21 -38.07 6.75
CA SER A 310 -3.37 -36.87 6.94
C SER A 310 -3.61 -35.84 5.83
N GLU A 311 -3.66 -36.28 4.58
CA GLU A 311 -3.99 -35.44 3.42
C GLU A 311 -5.40 -34.83 3.51
N ALA A 312 -6.37 -35.59 4.00
CA ALA A 312 -7.73 -35.08 4.19
C ALA A 312 -7.76 -33.95 5.21
N LEU A 313 -7.10 -34.13 6.36
CA LEU A 313 -6.98 -33.12 7.40
C LEU A 313 -6.23 -31.88 6.91
N ARG A 314 -5.16 -32.07 6.12
CA ARG A 314 -4.45 -30.97 5.47
C ARG A 314 -5.37 -30.11 4.61
N LYS A 315 -6.21 -30.73 3.78
CA LYS A 315 -7.17 -30.02 2.90
C LYS A 315 -8.33 -29.37 3.65
N MET A 316 -8.65 -29.84 4.85
CA MET A 316 -9.63 -29.21 5.75
C MET A 316 -9.07 -27.97 6.46
N GLY A 317 -7.74 -27.78 6.48
CA GLY A 317 -7.07 -26.56 6.94
C GLY A 317 -7.35 -26.20 8.40
N GLU A 318 -7.49 -24.90 8.67
CA GLU A 318 -7.68 -24.37 10.04
C GLU A 318 -8.93 -24.89 10.75
N LYS A 319 -9.98 -25.31 10.03
CA LYS A 319 -11.20 -25.86 10.66
C LYS A 319 -10.98 -27.24 11.28
N ALA A 320 -9.98 -27.99 10.81
CA ALA A 320 -9.60 -29.26 11.40
C ALA A 320 -8.66 -29.11 12.62
N ALA A 321 -8.24 -27.89 12.98
CA ALA A 321 -7.27 -27.63 14.05
C ALA A 321 -7.89 -27.78 15.46
N THR A 322 -8.39 -28.97 15.81
CA THR A 322 -8.77 -29.34 17.18
C THR A 322 -7.61 -30.00 17.91
N SER A 323 -7.63 -29.97 19.25
CA SER A 323 -6.58 -30.55 20.08
C SER A 323 -6.37 -32.06 19.81
N GLU A 324 -7.45 -32.79 19.56
CA GLU A 324 -7.42 -34.22 19.26
C GLU A 324 -6.80 -34.52 17.89
N VAL A 325 -7.12 -33.70 16.88
CA VAL A 325 -6.51 -33.82 15.55
C VAL A 325 -5.02 -33.50 15.61
N ILE A 326 -4.64 -32.43 16.32
CA ILE A 326 -3.24 -32.05 16.51
C ILE A 326 -2.46 -33.20 17.19
N ASN A 327 -3.02 -33.80 18.24
CA ASN A 327 -2.40 -34.97 18.90
C ASN A 327 -2.28 -36.19 17.97
N GLY A 328 -3.30 -36.44 17.14
CA GLY A 328 -3.24 -37.49 16.12
C GLY A 328 -2.11 -37.25 15.10
N LEU A 329 -1.95 -36.00 14.64
CA LEU A 329 -0.89 -35.63 13.69
C LEU A 329 0.50 -35.64 14.34
N ILE A 330 0.64 -35.29 15.63
CA ILE A 330 1.90 -35.43 16.37
C ILE A 330 2.37 -36.89 16.36
N ASN A 331 1.47 -37.85 16.54
CA ASN A 331 1.83 -39.27 16.44
C ASN A 331 2.24 -39.65 15.01
N ALA A 332 1.56 -39.10 14.01
CA ALA A 332 1.87 -39.34 12.59
C ALA A 332 3.22 -38.73 12.14
N LEU A 333 3.75 -37.72 12.85
CA LEU A 333 5.13 -37.24 12.64
C LEU A 333 6.19 -38.32 12.93
N GLY A 334 5.87 -39.29 13.77
CA GLY A 334 6.74 -40.43 14.10
C GLY A 334 6.50 -41.68 13.24
N ASP A 335 5.70 -41.59 12.17
CA ASP A 335 5.31 -42.75 11.38
C ASP A 335 6.48 -43.43 10.66
N THR A 336 6.41 -44.75 10.53
CA THR A 336 7.37 -45.55 9.74
C THR A 336 7.45 -45.11 8.27
N ALA A 337 6.34 -44.69 7.67
CA ALA A 337 6.25 -44.30 6.27
C ALA A 337 6.52 -42.80 6.12
N TRP A 338 7.54 -42.45 5.32
CA TRP A 338 7.94 -41.06 5.11
C TRP A 338 6.80 -40.20 4.53
N GLY A 339 5.95 -40.76 3.66
CA GLY A 339 4.83 -40.04 3.08
C GLY A 339 3.82 -39.56 4.12
N VAL A 340 3.61 -40.35 5.18
CA VAL A 340 2.73 -39.98 6.30
C VAL A 340 3.37 -38.88 7.15
N ARG A 341 4.67 -38.99 7.45
CA ARG A 341 5.41 -37.94 8.18
C ARG A 341 5.38 -36.60 7.44
N PHE A 342 5.53 -36.65 6.12
CA PHE A 342 5.51 -35.47 5.25
C PHE A 342 4.16 -34.76 5.31
N THR A 343 3.08 -35.50 5.04
CA THR A 343 1.73 -34.92 4.99
C THR A 343 1.21 -34.53 6.36
N ALA A 344 1.63 -35.22 7.44
CA ALA A 344 1.37 -34.80 8.80
C ALA A 344 2.06 -33.46 9.15
N SER A 345 3.32 -33.29 8.74
CA SER A 345 4.05 -32.02 8.92
C SER A 345 3.35 -30.89 8.15
N GLU A 346 3.00 -31.13 6.88
CA GLU A 346 2.31 -30.14 6.06
C GLU A 346 0.90 -29.82 6.59
N ALA A 347 0.16 -30.81 7.08
CA ALA A 347 -1.14 -30.61 7.72
C ALA A 347 -1.04 -29.68 8.93
N LEU A 348 -0.05 -29.89 9.81
CA LEU A 348 0.20 -29.03 10.96
C LEU A 348 0.57 -27.59 10.54
N GLY A 349 1.35 -27.41 9.48
CA GLY A 349 1.64 -26.08 8.92
C GLY A 349 0.39 -25.37 8.40
N LYS A 350 -0.50 -26.08 7.67
CA LYS A 350 -1.77 -25.54 7.16
C LYS A 350 -2.79 -25.20 8.25
N MET A 351 -2.65 -25.78 9.44
CA MET A 351 -3.44 -25.40 10.62
C MET A 351 -2.94 -24.09 11.27
N GLY A 352 -1.79 -23.57 10.83
CA GLY A 352 -1.27 -22.25 11.19
C GLY A 352 -0.95 -22.09 12.66
N GLU A 353 -1.08 -20.86 13.17
CA GLU A 353 -0.73 -20.52 14.56
C GLU A 353 -1.50 -21.31 15.62
N LYS A 354 -2.67 -21.88 15.30
CA LYS A 354 -3.45 -22.71 16.23
C LYS A 354 -2.75 -24.02 16.56
N ALA A 355 -1.93 -24.54 15.64
CA ALA A 355 -1.16 -25.76 15.83
C ALA A 355 0.22 -25.52 16.46
N ALA A 356 0.63 -24.28 16.72
CA ALA A 356 1.94 -23.95 17.29
C ALA A 356 2.00 -24.23 18.82
N THR A 357 1.74 -25.47 19.23
CA THR A 357 1.92 -25.93 20.61
C THR A 357 3.35 -26.44 20.84
N SER A 358 3.78 -26.51 22.09
CA SER A 358 5.11 -27.00 22.47
C SER A 358 5.38 -28.43 21.98
N GLU A 359 4.36 -29.29 21.99
CA GLU A 359 4.46 -30.68 21.53
C GLU A 359 4.65 -30.76 20.01
N VAL A 360 3.93 -29.93 19.25
CA VAL A 360 4.10 -29.84 17.79
C VAL A 360 5.49 -29.33 17.44
N ILE A 361 5.95 -28.27 18.11
CA ILE A 361 7.30 -27.73 17.90
C ILE A 361 8.35 -28.81 18.18
N ASN A 362 8.23 -29.55 19.29
CA ASN A 362 9.14 -30.66 19.61
C ASN A 362 9.09 -31.80 18.58
N GLY A 363 7.90 -32.13 18.06
CA GLY A 363 7.74 -33.10 16.98
C GLY A 363 8.46 -32.66 15.70
N LEU A 364 8.33 -31.38 15.32
CA LEU A 364 9.02 -30.81 14.16
C LEU A 364 10.54 -30.72 14.37
N ILE A 365 11.00 -30.42 15.58
CA ILE A 365 12.44 -30.46 15.92
C ILE A 365 13.03 -31.86 15.72
N ASN A 366 12.26 -32.92 16.00
CA ASN A 366 12.69 -34.28 15.70
C ASN A 366 12.67 -34.55 14.18
N ALA A 367 11.67 -34.04 13.45
CA ALA A 367 11.60 -34.13 11.99
C ALA A 367 12.76 -33.41 11.27
N LEU A 368 13.36 -32.38 11.87
CA LEU A 368 14.61 -31.78 11.37
C LEU A 368 15.79 -32.75 11.35
N LYS A 369 15.72 -33.88 12.07
CA LYS A 369 16.76 -34.91 12.14
C LYS A 369 16.40 -36.17 11.34
N ASP A 370 15.34 -36.11 10.54
CA ASP A 370 14.86 -37.24 9.74
C ASP A 370 15.87 -37.66 8.68
N SER A 371 15.87 -38.95 8.30
CA SER A 371 16.76 -39.46 7.26
C SER A 371 16.45 -38.87 5.88
N GLU A 372 15.18 -38.56 5.62
CA GLU A 372 14.70 -38.05 4.33
C GLU A 372 14.83 -36.52 4.25
N GLU A 373 15.47 -36.01 3.20
CA GLU A 373 15.65 -34.56 2.99
C GLU A 373 14.32 -33.81 2.83
N CYS A 374 13.31 -34.44 2.24
CA CYS A 374 11.97 -33.87 2.09
C CYS A 374 11.32 -33.58 3.45
N ILE A 375 11.55 -34.43 4.44
CA ILE A 375 11.01 -34.25 5.80
C ILE A 375 11.75 -33.13 6.53
N ARG A 376 13.08 -33.08 6.42
CA ARG A 376 13.86 -31.98 6.99
C ARG A 376 13.48 -30.63 6.37
N CYS A 377 13.24 -30.60 5.06
CA CYS A 377 12.75 -29.41 4.34
C CYS A 377 11.39 -28.92 4.87
N ILE A 378 10.39 -29.80 4.94
CA ILE A 378 9.05 -29.40 5.37
C ILE A 378 9.03 -29.02 6.85
N ALA A 379 9.83 -29.67 7.70
CA ALA A 379 9.97 -29.29 9.09
C ALA A 379 10.53 -27.86 9.25
N CYS A 380 11.54 -27.49 8.48
CA CYS A 380 12.04 -26.10 8.44
C CYS A 380 10.93 -25.13 8.02
N GLN A 381 10.24 -25.44 6.91
CA GLN A 381 9.18 -24.59 6.38
C GLN A 381 8.06 -24.38 7.40
N VAL A 382 7.55 -25.45 8.02
CA VAL A 382 6.44 -25.41 8.97
C VAL A 382 6.83 -24.63 10.23
N LEU A 383 8.05 -24.82 10.76
CA LEU A 383 8.55 -24.01 11.87
C LEU A 383 8.60 -22.52 11.50
N GLY A 384 8.99 -22.18 10.27
CA GLY A 384 8.95 -20.81 9.76
C GLY A 384 7.53 -20.26 9.60
N GLU A 385 6.58 -21.06 9.11
CA GLU A 385 5.16 -20.68 8.96
C GLU A 385 4.47 -20.43 10.31
N MET A 386 4.89 -21.14 11.37
CA MET A 386 4.46 -20.89 12.75
C MET A 386 5.02 -19.59 13.35
N GLY A 387 5.99 -18.94 12.67
CA GLY A 387 6.50 -17.61 12.99
C GLY A 387 7.11 -17.51 14.39
N GLU A 388 6.86 -16.38 15.06
CA GLU A 388 7.45 -16.07 16.37
C GLU A 388 7.11 -17.08 17.47
N LYS A 389 5.98 -17.81 17.38
CA LYS A 389 5.59 -18.80 18.38
C LYS A 389 6.49 -20.03 18.36
N ALA A 390 7.08 -20.36 17.22
CA ALA A 390 8.01 -21.47 17.06
C ALA A 390 9.47 -21.09 17.36
N ALA A 391 9.77 -19.82 17.65
CA ALA A 391 11.12 -19.33 17.91
C ALA A 391 11.64 -19.70 19.32
N THR A 392 11.62 -20.99 19.66
CA THR A 392 12.26 -21.54 20.88
C THR A 392 13.75 -21.76 20.65
N ASN A 393 14.54 -21.80 21.73
CA ASN A 393 15.99 -22.04 21.62
C ASN A 393 16.30 -23.38 20.94
N GLU A 394 15.50 -24.42 21.23
CA GLU A 394 15.65 -25.75 20.66
C GLU A 394 15.31 -25.77 19.16
N ALA A 395 14.26 -25.06 18.74
CA ALA A 395 13.89 -24.93 17.33
C ALA A 395 14.96 -24.15 16.55
N ILE A 396 15.44 -23.05 17.12
CA ILE A 396 16.54 -22.26 16.55
C ILE A 396 17.80 -23.11 16.39
N ASN A 397 18.18 -23.89 17.42
CA ASN A 397 19.32 -24.79 17.34
C ASN A 397 19.15 -25.89 16.27
N GLY A 398 17.93 -26.44 16.14
CA GLY A 398 17.60 -27.36 15.05
C GLY A 398 17.78 -26.73 13.67
N LEU A 399 17.31 -25.50 13.47
CA LEU A 399 17.46 -24.76 12.21
C LEU A 399 18.93 -24.39 11.93
N ILE A 400 19.73 -24.08 12.96
CA ILE A 400 21.19 -23.85 12.81
C ILE A 400 21.88 -25.11 12.29
N ILE A 401 21.50 -26.30 12.78
CA ILE A 401 22.04 -27.57 12.27
C ILE A 401 21.60 -27.77 10.81
N ALA A 402 20.34 -27.46 10.48
CA ALA A 402 19.80 -27.56 9.12
C ALA A 402 20.45 -26.57 8.12
N LEU A 403 21.00 -25.44 8.57
CA LEU A 403 21.84 -24.56 7.74
C LEU A 403 23.14 -25.23 7.26
N GLY A 404 23.59 -26.29 7.94
CA GLY A 404 24.75 -27.10 7.57
C GLY A 404 24.39 -28.41 6.87
N ASP A 405 23.13 -28.62 6.47
CA ASP A 405 22.68 -29.87 5.86
C ASP A 405 23.39 -30.17 4.53
N THR A 406 23.52 -31.44 4.19
CA THR A 406 24.06 -31.86 2.89
C THR A 406 23.21 -31.41 1.72
N ASP A 407 21.88 -31.37 1.89
CA ASP A 407 20.95 -30.96 0.86
C ASP A 407 20.76 -29.44 0.80
N SER A 408 20.79 -28.89 -0.42
CA SER A 408 20.66 -27.45 -0.66
C SER A 408 19.24 -26.93 -0.41
N GLY A 409 18.21 -27.77 -0.58
CA GLY A 409 16.83 -27.43 -0.29
C GLY A 409 16.61 -27.22 1.21
N VAL A 410 17.14 -28.13 2.04
CA VAL A 410 17.07 -28.02 3.51
C VAL A 410 17.79 -26.77 4.00
N ARG A 411 19.01 -26.49 3.52
CA ARG A 411 19.74 -25.28 3.91
C ARG A 411 19.00 -24.00 3.53
N PHE A 412 18.36 -23.98 2.35
CA PHE A 412 17.56 -22.84 1.90
C PHE A 412 16.33 -22.63 2.80
N THR A 413 15.52 -23.67 3.04
CA THR A 413 14.31 -23.55 3.86
C THR A 413 14.62 -23.26 5.31
N ALA A 414 15.75 -23.74 5.85
CA ALA A 414 16.23 -23.38 7.18
C ALA A 414 16.54 -21.87 7.28
N SER A 415 17.24 -21.31 6.28
CA SER A 415 17.51 -19.87 6.23
C SER A 415 16.24 -19.05 6.06
N GLU A 416 15.26 -19.52 5.29
CA GLU A 416 13.96 -18.85 5.12
C GLU A 416 13.13 -18.91 6.41
N ALA A 417 13.16 -20.03 7.13
CA ALA A 417 12.45 -20.20 8.40
C ALA A 417 12.96 -19.19 9.44
N LEU A 418 14.28 -19.03 9.54
CA LEU A 418 14.90 -18.04 10.43
C LEU A 418 14.49 -16.60 10.08
N ASP A 419 14.32 -16.28 8.79
CA ASP A 419 13.82 -14.98 8.35
C ASP A 419 12.40 -14.72 8.87
N LYS A 420 11.50 -15.70 8.71
CA LYS A 420 10.10 -15.61 9.12
C LYS A 420 9.90 -15.52 10.64
N MET A 421 10.87 -16.00 11.43
CA MET A 421 10.84 -15.93 12.89
C MET A 421 11.22 -14.54 13.46
N GLY A 422 11.73 -13.62 12.61
CA GLY A 422 11.90 -12.20 12.96
C GLY A 422 13.00 -11.89 13.97
N GLU A 423 12.90 -10.74 14.67
CA GLU A 423 13.99 -10.22 15.52
C GLU A 423 14.35 -11.10 16.73
N LYS A 424 13.48 -12.03 17.14
CA LYS A 424 13.69 -12.91 18.30
C LYS A 424 14.82 -13.92 18.08
N VAL A 425 15.17 -14.24 16.83
CA VAL A 425 16.28 -15.16 16.51
C VAL A 425 17.65 -14.49 16.48
N ALA A 426 17.77 -13.22 16.88
CA ALA A 426 19.02 -12.45 16.84
C ALA A 426 20.03 -12.83 17.94
N THR A 427 20.42 -14.11 18.00
CA THR A 427 21.46 -14.63 18.90
C THR A 427 22.81 -14.79 18.18
N CYS A 428 23.90 -14.85 18.94
CA CYS A 428 25.24 -15.04 18.38
C CYS A 428 25.39 -16.36 17.61
N GLU A 429 24.70 -17.41 18.04
CA GLU A 429 24.73 -18.74 17.41
C GLU A 429 24.07 -18.71 16.02
N VAL A 430 22.93 -18.03 15.89
CA VAL A 430 22.26 -17.82 14.59
C VAL A 430 23.14 -16.99 13.66
N ILE A 431 23.76 -15.91 14.16
CA ILE A 431 24.67 -15.09 13.36
C ILE A 431 25.84 -15.95 12.83
N ASN A 432 26.43 -16.81 13.67
CA ASN A 432 27.50 -17.71 13.25
C ASN A 432 27.04 -18.74 12.21
N GLY A 433 25.85 -19.33 12.37
CA GLY A 433 25.25 -20.20 11.36
C GLY A 433 25.03 -19.50 10.01
N LEU A 434 24.52 -18.27 10.03
CA LEU A 434 24.32 -17.47 8.82
C LEU A 434 25.64 -17.06 8.16
N ILE A 435 26.71 -16.82 8.93
CA ILE A 435 28.05 -16.55 8.37
C ILE A 435 28.59 -17.75 7.58
N ILE A 436 28.25 -18.99 7.99
CA ILE A 436 28.57 -20.19 7.21
C ILE A 436 27.74 -20.19 5.92
N ALA A 437 26.44 -19.91 6.01
CA ALA A 437 25.54 -19.84 4.85
C ALA A 437 25.93 -18.73 3.84
N LEU A 438 26.57 -17.64 4.27
CA LEU A 438 27.15 -16.62 3.38
C LEU A 438 28.24 -17.18 2.45
N LYS A 439 28.84 -18.33 2.77
CA LYS A 439 29.88 -18.99 1.98
C LYS A 439 29.37 -20.21 1.21
N ASP A 440 28.06 -20.43 1.18
CA ASP A 440 27.46 -21.58 0.51
C ASP A 440 27.73 -21.58 -1.00
N SER A 441 27.82 -22.76 -1.61
CA SER A 441 27.91 -22.90 -3.06
C SER A 441 26.70 -22.32 -3.82
N GLU A 442 25.50 -22.40 -3.23
CA GLU A 442 24.26 -21.98 -3.88
C GLU A 442 23.98 -20.50 -3.62
N LYS A 443 23.77 -19.76 -4.71
CA LYS A 443 23.55 -18.30 -4.64
C LYS A 443 22.28 -17.93 -3.89
N ARG A 444 21.23 -18.76 -3.95
CA ARG A 444 19.98 -18.51 -3.21
C ARG A 444 20.23 -18.51 -1.70
N ILE A 445 21.03 -19.44 -1.20
CA ILE A 445 21.36 -19.54 0.23
C ILE A 445 22.18 -18.31 0.66
N ARG A 446 23.22 -17.95 -0.10
CA ARG A 446 24.01 -16.74 0.20
C ARG A 446 23.16 -15.46 0.19
N TRP A 447 22.20 -15.38 -0.72
CA TRP A 447 21.25 -14.27 -0.79
C TRP A 447 20.33 -14.21 0.44
N THR A 448 19.74 -15.35 0.83
CA THR A 448 18.86 -15.42 2.00
C THR A 448 19.64 -15.14 3.29
N ALA A 449 20.87 -15.63 3.41
CA ALA A 449 21.72 -15.33 4.56
C ALA A 449 22.00 -13.82 4.71
N CYS A 450 22.26 -13.12 3.60
CA CYS A 450 22.34 -11.66 3.60
C CYS A 450 21.03 -10.99 4.04
N GLN A 451 19.88 -11.53 3.59
CA GLN A 451 18.57 -11.01 3.99
C GLN A 451 18.37 -11.10 5.50
N VAL A 452 18.53 -12.29 6.07
CA VAL A 452 18.29 -12.55 7.49
C VAL A 452 19.21 -11.67 8.34
N LEU A 453 20.51 -11.62 8.02
CA LEU A 453 21.45 -10.73 8.71
C LEU A 453 21.06 -9.24 8.62
N GLY A 454 20.48 -8.82 7.49
CA GLY A 454 19.98 -7.47 7.31
C GLY A 454 18.71 -7.17 8.12
N GLU A 455 17.75 -8.08 8.18
CA GLU A 455 16.51 -7.92 8.97
C GLU A 455 16.78 -7.96 10.48
N MET A 456 17.81 -8.69 10.92
CA MET A 456 18.29 -8.65 12.31
C MET A 456 18.87 -7.27 12.70
N GLY A 457 19.17 -6.41 11.73
CA GLY A 457 19.58 -5.02 11.93
C GLY A 457 20.84 -4.88 12.79
N GLU A 458 20.82 -3.94 13.73
CA GLU A 458 21.99 -3.62 14.57
C GLU A 458 22.47 -4.78 15.46
N LYS A 459 21.62 -5.76 15.77
CA LYS A 459 22.00 -6.92 16.58
C LYS A 459 22.95 -7.86 15.83
N ALA A 460 22.85 -7.91 14.50
CA ALA A 460 23.74 -8.71 13.65
C ALA A 460 25.03 -7.99 13.26
N ALA A 461 25.23 -6.73 13.68
CA ALA A 461 26.43 -5.94 13.40
C ALA A 461 27.64 -6.34 14.29
N THR A 462 27.95 -7.63 14.37
CA THR A 462 29.16 -8.16 15.02
C THR A 462 30.36 -8.06 14.08
N ASN A 463 31.59 -8.14 14.61
CA ASN A 463 32.79 -8.08 13.78
C ASN A 463 32.81 -9.21 12.74
N GLU A 464 32.40 -10.41 13.13
CA GLU A 464 32.32 -11.60 12.28
C GLU A 464 31.22 -11.47 11.22
N GLY A 465 30.04 -10.95 11.60
CA GLY A 465 28.92 -10.71 10.67
C GLY A 465 29.28 -9.66 9.62
N ILE A 466 29.93 -8.57 10.04
CA ILE A 466 30.46 -7.53 9.15
C ILE A 466 31.51 -8.12 8.20
N ASN A 467 32.48 -8.87 8.70
CA ASN A 467 33.51 -9.49 7.87
C ASN A 467 32.92 -10.51 6.87
N GLY A 468 31.92 -11.27 7.28
CA GLY A 468 31.15 -12.15 6.41
C GLY A 468 30.54 -11.38 5.23
N LEU A 469 29.81 -10.30 5.52
CA LEU A 469 29.20 -9.46 4.48
C LEU A 469 30.22 -8.73 3.60
N ILE A 470 31.37 -8.32 4.14
CA ILE A 470 32.49 -7.75 3.34
C ILE A 470 32.94 -8.74 2.28
N ILE A 471 33.10 -10.02 2.63
CA ILE A 471 33.47 -11.07 1.67
C ILE A 471 32.34 -11.23 0.64
N THR A 472 31.08 -11.23 1.06
CA THR A 472 29.92 -11.37 0.16
C THR A 472 29.71 -10.16 -0.76
N LEU A 473 30.24 -8.98 -0.45
CA LEU A 473 30.31 -7.86 -1.40
C LEU A 473 31.19 -8.16 -2.62
N GLN A 474 32.04 -9.19 -2.56
CA GLN A 474 32.88 -9.68 -3.66
C GLN A 474 32.25 -10.87 -4.40
N ASP A 475 30.99 -11.22 -4.11
CA ASP A 475 30.35 -12.38 -4.72
C ASP A 475 30.31 -12.32 -6.26
N SER A 476 30.43 -13.47 -6.90
CA SER A 476 30.27 -13.59 -8.35
C SER A 476 28.88 -13.14 -8.84
N ASP A 477 27.82 -13.39 -8.05
CA ASP A 477 26.44 -13.10 -8.41
C ASP A 477 26.03 -11.66 -8.02
N PRO A 478 25.55 -10.84 -8.97
CA PRO A 478 25.14 -9.47 -8.69
C PRO A 478 23.99 -9.34 -7.68
N ALA A 479 23.05 -10.29 -7.64
CA ALA A 479 21.93 -10.23 -6.69
C ALA A 479 22.42 -10.44 -5.25
N VAL A 480 23.37 -11.36 -5.06
CA VAL A 480 24.02 -11.60 -3.76
C VAL A 480 24.80 -10.37 -3.29
N ARG A 481 25.63 -9.76 -4.16
CA ARG A 481 26.35 -8.52 -3.85
C ARG A 481 25.41 -7.37 -3.50
N TRP A 482 24.31 -7.21 -4.25
CA TRP A 482 23.31 -6.20 -3.98
C TRP A 482 22.69 -6.38 -2.59
N LYS A 483 22.35 -7.63 -2.23
CA LYS A 483 21.71 -7.96 -0.95
C LYS A 483 22.68 -7.80 0.22
N ALA A 484 23.94 -8.19 0.06
CA ALA A 484 24.99 -7.93 1.05
C ALA A 484 25.16 -6.43 1.33
N CYS A 485 25.15 -5.62 0.27
CA CYS A 485 25.19 -4.16 0.39
C CYS A 485 23.95 -3.62 1.11
N GLU A 486 22.76 -4.15 0.82
CA GLU A 486 21.53 -3.78 1.53
C GLU A 486 21.57 -4.16 3.02
N ALA A 487 22.06 -5.36 3.35
CA ALA A 487 22.20 -5.85 4.71
C ALA A 487 23.07 -4.93 5.56
N LEU A 488 24.25 -4.56 5.05
CA LEU A 488 25.12 -3.56 5.70
C LEU A 488 24.41 -2.22 5.90
N GLY A 489 23.58 -1.79 4.95
CA GLY A 489 22.79 -0.57 5.07
C GLY A 489 21.65 -0.63 6.10
N LYS A 490 21.15 -1.81 6.45
CA LYS A 490 20.15 -2.04 7.50
C LYS A 490 20.78 -2.14 8.90
N MET A 491 22.02 -2.61 8.98
CA MET A 491 22.79 -2.72 10.23
C MET A 491 23.22 -1.38 10.86
N GLY A 492 22.94 -0.24 10.21
CA GLY A 492 23.04 1.09 10.82
C GLY A 492 24.46 1.61 11.00
N GLU A 493 24.67 2.47 12.00
CA GLU A 493 25.94 3.20 12.22
C GLU A 493 27.11 2.27 12.60
N LYS A 494 26.84 1.11 13.22
CA LYS A 494 27.88 0.17 13.72
C LYS A 494 28.73 -0.46 12.63
N VAL A 495 28.24 -0.53 11.40
CA VAL A 495 28.99 -1.12 10.27
C VAL A 495 29.97 -0.17 9.61
N ALA A 496 30.04 1.08 10.04
CA ALA A 496 30.86 2.12 9.42
C ALA A 496 32.35 2.02 9.79
N THR A 497 32.93 0.83 9.60
CA THR A 497 34.35 0.55 9.79
C THR A 497 35.15 0.90 8.53
N SER A 498 36.46 1.10 8.67
CA SER A 498 37.35 1.37 7.53
C SER A 498 37.35 0.23 6.50
N GLY A 499 37.18 -1.02 6.95
CA GLY A 499 37.07 -2.20 6.09
C GLY A 499 35.83 -2.18 5.21
N VAL A 500 34.64 -1.93 5.79
CA VAL A 500 33.38 -1.83 5.05
C VAL A 500 33.42 -0.69 4.03
N ILE A 501 33.95 0.47 4.42
CA ILE A 501 33.97 1.64 3.54
C ILE A 501 34.91 1.43 2.35
N ARG A 502 36.10 0.86 2.57
CA ARG A 502 37.00 0.48 1.48
C ARG A 502 36.31 -0.44 0.48
N GLU A 503 35.57 -1.42 0.99
CA GLU A 503 34.87 -2.38 0.14
C GLU A 503 33.67 -1.73 -0.59
N LEU A 504 32.89 -0.88 0.08
CA LEU A 504 31.81 -0.13 -0.55
C LEU A 504 32.33 0.81 -1.64
N ILE A 505 33.52 1.42 -1.47
CA ILE A 505 34.19 2.20 -2.52
C ILE A 505 34.53 1.30 -3.72
N ARG A 506 35.01 0.08 -3.51
CA ARG A 506 35.20 -0.89 -4.62
C ARG A 506 33.86 -1.21 -5.28
N VAL A 507 32.79 -1.40 -4.51
CA VAL A 507 31.44 -1.68 -5.02
C VAL A 507 30.85 -0.50 -5.79
N LEU A 508 31.29 0.74 -5.55
CA LEU A 508 30.95 1.88 -6.44
C LEU A 508 31.51 1.70 -7.87
N ARG A 509 32.52 0.84 -8.06
CA ARG A 509 33.06 0.44 -9.38
C ARG A 509 32.40 -0.81 -9.95
N ASP A 510 31.35 -1.33 -9.32
CA ASP A 510 30.62 -2.50 -9.81
C ASP A 510 30.04 -2.26 -11.21
N SER A 511 30.05 -3.28 -12.07
CA SER A 511 29.47 -3.20 -13.42
C SER A 511 27.96 -2.95 -13.38
N ASN A 512 27.27 -3.40 -12.33
CA ASN A 512 25.82 -3.25 -12.16
C ASN A 512 25.46 -1.89 -11.53
N TYR A 513 24.63 -1.12 -12.23
CA TYR A 513 24.17 0.21 -11.79
C TYR A 513 23.40 0.21 -10.46
N ASP A 514 22.53 -0.78 -10.23
CA ASP A 514 21.72 -0.84 -9.01
C ASP A 514 22.58 -1.09 -7.77
N ILE A 515 23.65 -1.88 -7.92
CA ILE A 515 24.64 -2.12 -6.87
C ILE A 515 25.40 -0.84 -6.55
N ARG A 516 25.91 -0.14 -7.58
CA ARG A 516 26.59 1.16 -7.41
C ARG A 516 25.68 2.16 -6.67
N ARG A 517 24.42 2.24 -7.07
CA ARG A 517 23.42 3.12 -6.43
C ARG A 517 23.16 2.72 -4.98
N LYS A 518 23.05 1.42 -4.68
CA LYS A 518 22.84 0.93 -3.31
C LYS A 518 24.04 1.24 -2.43
N ALA A 519 25.27 0.94 -2.87
CA ALA A 519 26.50 1.26 -2.14
C ALA A 519 26.60 2.75 -1.81
N SER A 520 26.27 3.62 -2.77
CA SER A 520 26.21 5.06 -2.52
C SER A 520 25.17 5.44 -1.46
N LYS A 521 23.98 4.83 -1.46
CA LYS A 521 22.96 5.08 -0.43
C LYS A 521 23.41 4.59 0.96
N VAL A 522 24.16 3.50 1.01
CA VAL A 522 24.72 2.98 2.28
C VAL A 522 25.77 3.95 2.82
N LEU A 523 26.69 4.42 1.97
CA LEU A 523 27.67 5.44 2.34
C LEU A 523 27.00 6.76 2.76
N ASP A 524 25.93 7.18 2.10
CA ASP A 524 25.14 8.35 2.49
C ASP A 524 24.56 8.21 3.91
N LYS A 525 24.03 7.03 4.27
CA LYS A 525 23.45 6.76 5.59
C LYS A 525 24.48 6.76 6.71
N MET A 526 25.76 6.51 6.41
CA MET A 526 26.84 6.50 7.42
C MET A 526 27.18 7.92 7.93
N GLY A 527 26.93 8.97 7.16
CA GLY A 527 26.89 10.37 7.63
C GLY A 527 28.17 10.96 8.27
N GLU A 528 27.98 12.02 9.08
CA GLU A 528 29.04 12.88 9.65
C GLU A 528 29.78 12.28 10.86
N LYS A 529 29.16 11.36 11.60
CA LYS A 529 29.76 10.75 12.80
C LYS A 529 30.93 9.81 12.48
N VAL A 530 31.07 9.39 11.23
CA VAL A 530 32.08 8.41 10.77
C VAL A 530 33.19 9.09 9.95
N ALA A 531 33.29 10.43 9.96
CA ALA A 531 34.34 11.16 9.28
C ALA A 531 35.72 10.97 9.97
N THR A 532 36.37 9.82 9.75
CA THR A 532 37.74 9.54 10.21
C THR A 532 38.76 9.85 9.11
N ILE A 533 39.98 10.20 9.51
CA ILE A 533 41.10 10.51 8.60
C ILE A 533 41.35 9.37 7.59
N GLY A 534 41.24 8.12 8.04
CA GLY A 534 41.42 6.96 7.16
C GLY A 534 40.36 6.86 6.04
N ILE A 535 39.12 7.23 6.34
CA ILE A 535 38.00 7.22 5.37
C ILE A 535 38.16 8.37 4.37
N ILE A 536 38.55 9.56 4.84
CA ILE A 536 38.81 10.73 4.00
C ILE A 536 39.93 10.42 3.00
N ASN A 537 41.04 9.84 3.46
CA ASN A 537 42.19 9.48 2.60
C ASN A 537 41.85 8.47 1.49
N GLU A 538 40.96 7.50 1.76
CA GLU A 538 40.51 6.55 0.73
C GLU A 538 39.55 7.21 -0.27
N LEU A 539 38.63 8.07 0.19
CA LEU A 539 37.72 8.81 -0.69
C LEU A 539 38.44 9.84 -1.57
N ILE A 540 39.57 10.41 -1.13
CA ILE A 540 40.41 11.33 -1.92
C ILE A 540 41.02 10.65 -3.16
N ARG A 541 41.24 9.32 -3.14
CA ARG A 541 41.88 8.58 -4.26
C ARG A 541 40.94 8.27 -5.43
N VAL A 542 39.64 8.37 -5.20
CA VAL A 542 38.57 7.98 -6.14
C VAL A 542 38.31 8.99 -7.28
N PRO A 543 38.41 10.32 -7.09
CA PRO A 543 37.93 11.30 -8.07
C PRO A 543 38.74 11.46 -9.37
N ARG A 544 39.83 10.71 -9.56
CA ARG A 544 40.50 10.57 -10.87
C ARG A 544 39.91 9.44 -11.74
N ASP A 545 38.83 8.81 -11.28
CA ASP A 545 38.15 7.75 -12.03
C ASP A 545 37.52 8.30 -13.31
N SER A 546 37.71 7.59 -14.42
CA SER A 546 37.09 7.93 -15.71
C SER A 546 35.55 7.98 -15.63
N ASN A 547 34.94 7.22 -14.71
CA ASN A 547 33.51 7.16 -14.54
C ASN A 547 32.95 8.30 -13.68
N TYR A 548 32.13 9.15 -14.29
CA TYR A 548 31.56 10.33 -13.62
C TYR A 548 30.60 10.01 -12.48
N ASP A 549 29.91 8.87 -12.51
CA ASP A 549 29.02 8.48 -11.42
C ASP A 549 29.83 8.23 -10.14
N ILE A 550 30.99 7.60 -10.28
CA ILE A 550 31.88 7.28 -9.16
C ILE A 550 32.45 8.57 -8.56
N ARG A 551 32.93 9.48 -9.42
CA ARG A 551 33.38 10.82 -8.99
C ARG A 551 32.26 11.55 -8.23
N ARG A 552 31.04 11.57 -8.80
CA ARG A 552 29.87 12.22 -8.19
C ARG A 552 29.54 11.65 -6.81
N GLN A 553 29.56 10.33 -6.64
CA GLN A 553 29.21 9.70 -5.36
C GLN A 553 30.30 9.88 -4.31
N ALA A 554 31.58 9.82 -4.69
CA ALA A 554 32.67 10.12 -3.77
C ALA A 554 32.57 11.55 -3.22
N ILE A 555 32.31 12.53 -4.10
CA ILE A 555 32.10 13.94 -3.71
C ILE A 555 30.90 14.10 -2.80
N ARG A 556 29.79 13.39 -3.08
CA ARG A 556 28.60 13.42 -2.24
C ARG A 556 28.87 12.86 -0.84
N ALA A 557 29.60 11.75 -0.74
CA ALA A 557 29.99 11.17 0.53
C ALA A 557 30.87 12.13 1.35
N LEU A 558 31.87 12.75 0.71
CA LEU A 558 32.71 13.79 1.33
C LEU A 558 31.89 14.99 1.80
N GLY A 559 30.92 15.46 1.00
CA GLY A 559 30.04 16.55 1.39
C GLY A 559 29.13 16.21 2.58
N ASN A 560 28.65 14.97 2.69
CA ASN A 560 27.83 14.51 3.82
C ASN A 560 28.64 14.35 5.11
N MET A 561 29.98 14.25 5.02
CA MET A 561 30.87 14.34 6.19
C MET A 561 31.03 15.77 6.71
N GLY A 562 30.50 16.77 5.99
CA GLY A 562 30.37 18.16 6.43
C GLY A 562 31.72 18.80 6.78
N GLU A 563 31.69 19.67 7.79
CA GLU A 563 32.85 20.43 8.25
C GLU A 563 34.03 19.56 8.71
N LYS A 564 33.79 18.33 9.18
CA LYS A 564 34.85 17.43 9.65
C LYS A 564 35.75 16.92 8.53
N ALA A 565 35.24 16.90 7.30
CA ALA A 565 36.01 16.50 6.13
C ALA A 565 36.72 17.67 5.42
N ALA A 566 36.57 18.91 5.91
CA ALA A 566 37.15 20.12 5.32
C ALA A 566 38.68 20.22 5.54
N THR A 567 39.42 19.25 5.02
CA THR A 567 40.89 19.26 4.94
C THR A 567 41.35 19.92 3.64
N THR A 568 42.58 20.43 3.59
CA THR A 568 43.14 21.07 2.38
C THR A 568 43.05 20.16 1.16
N GLU A 569 43.42 18.88 1.31
CA GLU A 569 43.39 17.91 0.21
C GLU A 569 41.97 17.67 -0.34
N VAL A 570 40.95 17.63 0.53
CA VAL A 570 39.55 17.50 0.11
C VAL A 570 39.07 18.77 -0.58
N ILE A 571 39.45 19.95 -0.08
CA ILE A 571 39.08 21.22 -0.70
C ILE A 571 39.69 21.33 -2.10
N ASP A 572 40.99 21.03 -2.27
CA ASP A 572 41.67 21.02 -3.57
C ASP A 572 41.01 20.06 -4.56
N LEU A 573 40.57 18.90 -4.06
CA LEU A 573 39.84 17.92 -4.84
C LEU A 573 38.47 18.44 -5.30
N LEU A 574 37.72 19.10 -4.40
CA LEU A 574 36.43 19.68 -4.73
C LEU A 574 36.58 20.85 -5.71
N ILE A 575 37.64 21.65 -5.59
CA ILE A 575 37.99 22.71 -6.55
C ILE A 575 38.22 22.09 -7.93
N SER A 576 38.99 21.01 -8.04
CA SER A 576 39.17 20.30 -9.31
C SER A 576 37.85 19.77 -9.87
N ALA A 577 36.94 19.31 -9.02
CA ALA A 577 35.63 18.79 -9.42
C ALA A 577 34.63 19.86 -9.88
N LEU A 578 34.81 21.14 -9.47
CA LEU A 578 34.06 22.27 -10.03
C LEU A 578 34.35 22.47 -11.52
N GLY A 579 35.51 22.04 -12.02
CA GLY A 579 35.88 22.09 -13.44
C GLY A 579 35.50 20.84 -14.24
N ASP A 580 34.76 19.88 -13.67
CA ASP A 580 34.47 18.61 -14.34
C ASP A 580 33.57 18.80 -15.58
N SER A 581 33.84 18.03 -16.64
CA SER A 581 33.01 17.96 -17.84
C SER A 581 31.52 17.69 -17.56
N GLN A 582 31.20 16.93 -16.51
CA GLN A 582 29.86 16.48 -16.18
C GLN A 582 29.18 17.39 -15.14
N MET A 583 28.02 17.93 -15.49
CA MET A 583 27.22 18.82 -14.63
C MET A 583 26.89 18.20 -13.26
N GLY A 584 26.64 16.89 -13.20
CA GLY A 584 26.31 16.20 -11.96
C GLY A 584 27.46 16.17 -10.96
N VAL A 585 28.71 16.15 -11.44
CA VAL A 585 29.91 16.22 -10.61
C VAL A 585 30.09 17.65 -10.10
N ARG A 586 30.05 18.65 -10.98
CA ARG A 586 30.15 20.07 -10.63
C ARG A 586 29.11 20.48 -9.58
N LYS A 587 27.85 20.08 -9.78
CA LYS A 587 26.74 20.35 -8.86
C LYS A 587 27.01 19.79 -7.46
N ARG A 588 27.51 18.55 -7.38
CA ARG A 588 27.82 17.93 -6.08
C ARG A 588 29.05 18.54 -5.43
N ALA A 589 30.02 19.01 -6.21
CA ALA A 589 31.16 19.75 -5.68
C ALA A 589 30.70 21.06 -5.02
N CYS A 590 29.82 21.84 -5.66
CA CYS A 590 29.21 23.02 -5.04
C CYS A 590 28.49 22.66 -3.73
N GLU A 591 27.65 21.62 -3.75
CA GLU A 591 26.91 21.18 -2.56
C GLU A 591 27.84 20.75 -1.41
N ALA A 592 28.90 19.99 -1.72
CA ALA A 592 29.89 19.54 -0.74
C ALA A 592 30.65 20.71 -0.12
N LEU A 593 31.11 21.66 -0.93
CA LEU A 593 31.76 22.89 -0.46
C LEU A 593 30.83 23.72 0.42
N GLY A 594 29.55 23.84 0.04
CA GLY A 594 28.55 24.52 0.87
C GLY A 594 28.30 23.84 2.21
N LYS A 595 28.31 22.50 2.27
CA LYS A 595 28.18 21.73 3.53
C LYS A 595 29.42 21.83 4.43
N MET A 596 30.59 22.12 3.86
CA MET A 596 31.81 22.41 4.61
C MET A 596 31.85 23.84 5.16
N GLY A 597 30.94 24.71 4.68
CA GLY A 597 30.74 26.07 5.19
C GLY A 597 32.01 26.92 5.15
N GLU A 598 32.20 27.73 6.19
CA GLU A 598 33.32 28.68 6.31
C GLU A 598 34.72 28.05 6.25
N LYS A 599 34.86 26.77 6.60
CA LYS A 599 36.16 26.07 6.59
C LYS A 599 36.67 25.79 5.18
N ALA A 600 35.79 25.74 4.18
CA ALA A 600 36.17 25.53 2.79
C ALA A 600 36.62 26.81 2.08
N VAL A 601 36.56 27.98 2.74
CA VAL A 601 36.86 29.27 2.12
C VAL A 601 38.37 29.46 1.93
N THR A 602 38.83 29.30 0.69
CA THR A 602 40.16 29.70 0.18
C THR A 602 39.98 30.55 -1.08
N ASN A 603 41.03 31.26 -1.51
CA ASN A 603 40.97 32.08 -2.73
C ASN A 603 40.63 31.23 -3.97
N GLU A 604 41.19 30.02 -4.04
CA GLU A 604 40.97 29.06 -5.10
C GLU A 604 39.54 28.52 -5.09
N THR A 605 38.96 28.22 -3.91
CA THR A 605 37.55 27.84 -3.78
C THR A 605 36.63 28.96 -4.28
N ILE A 606 36.91 30.21 -3.90
CA ILE A 606 36.12 31.36 -4.33
C ILE A 606 36.21 31.54 -5.85
N ASN A 607 37.41 31.46 -6.44
CA ASN A 607 37.59 31.53 -7.89
C ASN A 607 36.85 30.41 -8.63
N GLY A 608 36.91 29.17 -8.10
CA GLY A 608 36.14 28.05 -8.65
C GLY A 608 34.63 28.25 -8.58
N LEU A 609 34.13 28.79 -7.46
CA LEU A 609 32.70 29.08 -7.29
C LEU A 609 32.24 30.27 -8.14
N ILE A 610 33.07 31.28 -8.39
CA ILE A 610 32.78 32.37 -9.33
C ILE A 610 32.48 31.82 -10.73
N ILE A 611 33.28 30.84 -11.18
CA ILE A 611 33.04 30.15 -12.46
C ILE A 611 31.73 29.36 -12.41
N ALA A 612 31.49 28.61 -11.31
CA ALA A 612 30.28 27.81 -11.15
C ALA A 612 28.99 28.64 -11.02
N LEU A 613 29.05 29.90 -10.54
CA LEU A 613 27.94 30.86 -10.53
C LEU A 613 27.52 31.28 -11.95
N GLN A 614 28.34 31.01 -12.97
CA GLN A 614 28.04 31.26 -14.37
C GLN A 614 27.98 29.98 -15.20
N ASP A 615 27.75 28.84 -14.54
CA ASP A 615 27.67 27.57 -15.24
C ASP A 615 26.52 27.55 -16.26
N ARG A 616 26.71 26.78 -17.33
CA ARG A 616 25.67 26.58 -18.35
C ARG A 616 24.45 25.87 -17.78
N ASP A 617 24.65 25.02 -16.77
CA ASP A 617 23.57 24.31 -16.07
C ASP A 617 23.06 25.11 -14.87
N PHE A 618 21.77 25.44 -14.88
CA PHE A 618 21.13 26.20 -13.80
C PHE A 618 21.19 25.48 -12.43
N GLY A 619 21.29 24.15 -12.42
CA GLY A 619 21.35 23.36 -11.20
C GLY A 619 22.72 23.41 -10.53
N VAL A 620 23.79 23.62 -11.31
CA VAL A 620 25.13 23.94 -10.80
C VAL A 620 25.12 25.36 -10.23
N THR A 621 24.58 26.33 -10.97
CA THR A 621 24.47 27.73 -10.54
C THR A 621 23.66 27.89 -9.26
N GLU A 622 22.51 27.20 -9.16
CA GLU A 622 21.69 27.16 -7.94
C GLU A 622 22.51 26.70 -6.72
N LYS A 623 23.27 25.62 -6.87
CA LYS A 623 24.09 25.06 -5.78
C LYS A 623 25.34 25.89 -5.51
N ALA A 624 25.88 26.57 -6.50
CA ALA A 624 26.93 27.54 -6.30
C ALA A 624 26.43 28.70 -5.45
N CYS A 625 25.28 29.31 -5.78
CA CYS A 625 24.65 30.36 -4.96
C CYS A 625 24.42 29.90 -3.51
N GLU A 626 23.89 28.69 -3.32
CA GLU A 626 23.71 28.13 -1.97
C GLU A 626 25.05 27.93 -1.23
N ALA A 627 26.09 27.47 -1.93
CA ALA A 627 27.41 27.25 -1.34
C ALA A 627 28.07 28.55 -0.87
N VAL A 628 28.11 29.59 -1.72
CA VAL A 628 28.66 30.89 -1.31
C VAL A 628 27.83 31.55 -0.21
N GLY A 629 26.50 31.37 -0.20
CA GLY A 629 25.65 31.82 0.92
C GLY A 629 26.00 31.14 2.24
N LYS A 630 26.17 29.80 2.25
CA LYS A 630 26.56 29.02 3.43
C LYS A 630 27.99 29.29 3.92
N MET A 631 28.88 29.76 3.04
CA MET A 631 30.21 30.24 3.40
C MET A 631 30.18 31.64 4.05
N GLY A 632 29.02 32.30 4.04
CA GLY A 632 28.75 33.54 4.77
C GLY A 632 29.69 34.70 4.41
N GLU A 633 29.99 35.53 5.41
CA GLU A 633 30.80 36.74 5.25
C GLU A 633 32.21 36.49 4.71
N ARG A 634 32.77 35.30 4.92
CA ARG A 634 34.13 34.97 4.45
C ARG A 634 34.21 34.84 2.93
N ALA A 635 33.10 34.56 2.27
CA ALA A 635 33.01 34.46 0.81
C ALA A 635 32.58 35.78 0.12
N ALA A 636 32.28 36.83 0.89
CA ALA A 636 31.73 38.11 0.41
C ALA A 636 32.78 38.98 -0.31
N THR A 637 33.32 38.50 -1.43
CA THR A 637 34.18 39.29 -2.33
C THR A 637 33.33 40.10 -3.31
N THR A 638 33.87 41.22 -3.82
CA THR A 638 33.16 42.07 -4.80
C THR A 638 32.72 41.29 -6.04
N GLU A 639 33.58 40.41 -6.56
CA GLU A 639 33.28 39.59 -7.74
C GLU A 639 32.17 38.57 -7.46
N VAL A 640 32.18 37.88 -6.32
CA VAL A 640 31.10 36.95 -5.93
C VAL A 640 29.77 37.70 -5.83
N ILE A 641 29.78 38.86 -5.18
CA ILE A 641 28.58 39.69 -5.02
C ILE A 641 28.06 40.15 -6.40
N ASP A 642 28.92 40.48 -7.35
CA ASP A 642 28.52 40.83 -8.71
C ASP A 642 27.88 39.69 -9.48
N ARG A 643 28.41 38.48 -9.32
CA ARG A 643 27.79 37.29 -9.90
C ARG A 643 26.43 37.00 -9.26
N LEU A 644 26.29 37.18 -7.94
CA LEU A 644 25.00 37.04 -7.24
C LEU A 644 23.98 38.11 -7.66
N ILE A 645 24.37 39.38 -7.78
CA ILE A 645 23.49 40.45 -8.28
C ILE A 645 23.03 40.17 -9.71
N SER A 646 23.92 39.63 -10.54
CA SER A 646 23.57 39.20 -11.90
C SER A 646 22.59 38.02 -11.88
N ALA A 647 22.77 37.07 -10.95
CA ALA A 647 21.90 35.91 -10.77
C ALA A 647 20.49 36.27 -10.24
N LEU A 648 20.28 37.46 -9.65
CA LEU A 648 18.94 37.95 -9.29
C LEU A 648 18.01 38.09 -10.51
N GLY A 649 18.57 38.34 -11.69
CA GLY A 649 17.83 38.40 -12.96
C GLY A 649 17.84 37.10 -13.77
N HIS A 650 18.26 35.99 -13.18
CA HIS A 650 18.26 34.70 -13.86
C HIS A 650 16.82 34.22 -14.13
N TRP A 651 16.58 33.66 -15.32
CA TRP A 651 15.26 33.18 -15.75
C TRP A 651 14.68 32.07 -14.85
N ASN A 652 15.55 31.30 -14.19
CA ASN A 652 15.16 30.26 -13.26
C ASN A 652 14.96 30.83 -11.84
N SER A 653 13.72 30.75 -11.34
CA SER A 653 13.33 31.28 -10.03
C SER A 653 14.09 30.67 -8.85
N ARG A 654 14.61 29.43 -8.96
CA ARG A 654 15.43 28.82 -7.91
C ARG A 654 16.80 29.48 -7.80
N VAL A 655 17.41 29.84 -8.93
CA VAL A 655 18.72 30.49 -8.96
C VAL A 655 18.62 31.89 -8.35
N SER A 656 17.63 32.68 -8.77
CA SER A 656 17.42 34.03 -8.23
C SER A 656 17.04 34.00 -6.75
N MET A 657 16.25 33.02 -6.31
CA MET A 657 15.95 32.77 -4.89
C MET A 657 17.21 32.47 -4.07
N ARG A 658 18.06 31.56 -4.54
CA ARG A 658 19.32 31.28 -3.83
C ARG A 658 20.28 32.46 -3.84
N ALA A 659 20.28 33.26 -4.90
CA ALA A 659 21.11 34.45 -4.98
C ALA A 659 20.71 35.52 -3.95
N ARG A 660 19.41 35.80 -3.78
CA ARG A 660 18.91 36.74 -2.75
C ARG A 660 19.10 36.23 -1.32
N GLU A 661 19.01 34.92 -1.09
CA GLU A 661 19.33 34.30 0.21
C GLU A 661 20.81 34.44 0.52
N ALA A 662 21.68 34.13 -0.44
CA ALA A 662 23.13 34.22 -0.30
C ALA A 662 23.59 35.65 0.01
N LEU A 663 23.05 36.66 -0.68
CA LEU A 663 23.35 38.08 -0.39
C LEU A 663 22.95 38.47 1.04
N GLY A 664 21.84 37.94 1.56
CA GLY A 664 21.43 38.16 2.95
C GLY A 664 22.36 37.47 3.95
N MET A 665 22.76 36.22 3.69
CA MET A 665 23.68 35.46 4.55
C MET A 665 25.11 36.05 4.59
N MET A 666 25.49 36.88 3.62
CA MET A 666 26.78 37.58 3.58
C MET A 666 26.83 38.84 4.46
N GLY A 667 25.71 39.24 5.09
CA GLY A 667 25.68 40.21 6.19
C GLY A 667 26.27 41.59 5.86
N GLU A 668 26.94 42.19 6.85
CA GLU A 668 27.51 43.55 6.80
C GLU A 668 28.53 43.71 5.66
N LYS A 669 29.33 42.67 5.36
CA LYS A 669 30.34 42.73 4.29
C LYS A 669 29.75 42.86 2.89
N ALA A 670 28.51 42.40 2.69
CA ALA A 670 27.80 42.65 1.44
C ALA A 670 27.16 44.06 1.42
N ALA A 671 26.97 44.72 2.55
CA ALA A 671 26.33 46.03 2.67
C ALA A 671 27.25 47.23 2.33
N THR A 672 28.18 47.06 1.39
CA THR A 672 29.05 48.17 0.95
C THR A 672 28.30 49.16 0.05
N ASN A 673 28.74 50.43 0.03
CA ASN A 673 28.14 51.47 -0.82
C ASN A 673 28.10 51.08 -2.32
N GLU A 674 29.11 50.34 -2.79
CA GLU A 674 29.18 49.91 -4.18
C GLU A 674 28.10 48.86 -4.51
N VAL A 675 27.92 47.87 -3.63
CA VAL A 675 26.89 46.84 -3.76
C VAL A 675 25.48 47.45 -3.64
N ILE A 676 25.30 48.38 -2.71
CA ILE A 676 24.06 49.14 -2.55
C ILE A 676 23.70 49.88 -3.84
N ASN A 677 24.65 50.59 -4.46
CA ASN A 677 24.40 51.31 -5.72
C ASN A 677 23.99 50.35 -6.85
N ARG A 678 24.60 49.15 -6.93
CA ARG A 678 24.26 48.13 -7.93
C ARG A 678 22.88 47.52 -7.71
N LEU A 679 22.50 47.24 -6.45
CA LEU A 679 21.15 46.77 -6.10
C LEU A 679 20.09 47.85 -6.37
N ILE A 680 20.41 49.13 -6.16
CA ILE A 680 19.53 50.26 -6.54
C ILE A 680 19.25 50.26 -8.04
N VAL A 681 20.26 50.00 -8.88
CA VAL A 681 20.04 49.89 -10.34
C VAL A 681 19.07 48.76 -10.66
N ARG A 682 19.14 47.62 -9.95
CA ARG A 682 18.22 46.49 -10.14
C ARG A 682 16.82 46.74 -9.59
N LEU A 683 16.66 47.62 -8.60
CA LEU A 683 15.33 48.08 -8.18
C LEU A 683 14.62 48.84 -9.31
N ASP A 684 15.34 49.51 -10.21
CA ASP A 684 14.77 50.27 -11.34
C ASP A 684 14.72 49.46 -12.65
N ASP A 685 14.87 48.12 -12.60
CA ASP A 685 14.86 47.27 -13.79
C ASP A 685 13.47 47.19 -14.45
N SER A 686 13.44 47.08 -15.79
CA SER A 686 12.21 46.86 -16.56
C SER A 686 11.47 45.57 -16.17
N ASN A 687 12.19 44.52 -15.74
CA ASN A 687 11.63 43.24 -15.37
C ASN A 687 11.17 43.22 -13.90
N ASN A 688 9.89 42.92 -13.69
CA ASN A 688 9.26 42.87 -12.37
C ASN A 688 9.94 41.84 -11.44
N ASP A 689 10.38 40.69 -11.96
CA ASP A 689 11.06 39.65 -11.17
C ASP A 689 12.41 40.15 -10.65
N VAL A 690 13.14 40.92 -11.45
CA VAL A 690 14.42 41.53 -11.05
C VAL A 690 14.18 42.55 -9.94
N ARG A 691 13.18 43.43 -10.11
CA ARG A 691 12.81 44.41 -9.08
C ARG A 691 12.40 43.73 -7.77
N LEU A 692 11.58 42.67 -7.86
CA LEU A 692 11.15 41.86 -6.73
C LEU A 692 12.32 41.22 -6.00
N ASN A 693 13.22 40.57 -6.73
CA ASN A 693 14.39 39.90 -6.15
C ASN A 693 15.35 40.90 -5.51
N ALA A 694 15.49 42.10 -6.09
CA ALA A 694 16.27 43.19 -5.50
C ALA A 694 15.64 43.73 -4.21
N CYS A 695 14.32 43.94 -4.16
CA CYS A 695 13.61 44.32 -2.93
C CYS A 695 13.84 43.29 -1.82
N GLU A 696 13.69 42.00 -2.14
CA GLU A 696 13.83 40.93 -1.14
C GLU A 696 15.29 40.72 -0.70
N ALA A 697 16.27 40.86 -1.61
CA ALA A 697 17.69 40.83 -1.25
C ALA A 697 18.04 41.95 -0.25
N LEU A 698 17.61 43.18 -0.52
CA LEU A 698 17.80 44.32 0.39
C LEU A 698 17.09 44.11 1.73
N GLY A 699 15.87 43.56 1.70
CA GLY A 699 15.13 43.21 2.91
C GLY A 699 15.82 42.12 3.74
N ASN A 700 16.45 41.13 3.10
CA ASN A 700 17.22 40.08 3.76
C ASN A 700 18.52 40.61 4.37
N MET A 701 19.15 41.62 3.76
CA MET A 701 20.32 42.31 4.33
C MET A 701 19.93 43.21 5.52
N GLY A 702 18.65 43.58 5.63
CA GLY A 702 18.07 44.18 6.84
C GLY A 702 18.62 45.57 7.19
N LYS A 703 18.91 45.79 8.47
CA LYS A 703 19.29 47.11 9.04
C LYS A 703 20.64 47.65 8.53
N GLU A 704 21.48 46.80 7.94
CA GLU A 704 22.82 47.16 7.48
C GLU A 704 22.81 47.98 6.19
N VAL A 705 21.81 47.77 5.32
CA VAL A 705 21.65 48.50 4.04
C VAL A 705 20.66 49.66 4.12
N ALA A 706 20.16 49.98 5.31
CA ALA A 706 19.15 51.00 5.55
C ALA A 706 19.71 52.44 5.44
N VAL A 707 20.15 52.82 4.24
CA VAL A 707 20.61 54.17 3.88
C VAL A 707 19.53 54.93 3.11
N ASN A 708 19.51 56.26 3.21
CA ASN A 708 18.48 57.11 2.60
C ASN A 708 18.28 56.84 1.09
N LYS A 709 19.36 56.56 0.35
CA LYS A 709 19.26 56.23 -1.09
C LYS A 709 18.43 54.96 -1.34
N VAL A 710 18.60 53.94 -0.52
CA VAL A 710 17.87 52.66 -0.62
C VAL A 710 16.43 52.86 -0.19
N ILE A 711 16.21 53.51 0.95
CA ILE A 711 14.87 53.78 1.49
C ILE A 711 14.04 54.56 0.46
N ASN A 712 14.59 55.65 -0.12
CA ASN A 712 13.90 56.44 -1.13
C ASN A 712 13.53 55.64 -2.40
N ARG A 713 14.38 54.67 -2.80
CA ARG A 713 14.08 53.81 -3.95
C ARG A 713 13.05 52.75 -3.61
N LEU A 714 13.09 52.16 -2.42
CA LEU A 714 12.06 51.23 -1.95
C LEU A 714 10.70 51.91 -1.79
N ILE A 715 10.65 53.17 -1.32
CA ILE A 715 9.43 53.98 -1.29
C ILE A 715 8.80 54.07 -2.68
N ASN A 716 9.59 54.29 -3.74
CA ASN A 716 9.06 54.29 -5.11
C ASN A 716 8.53 52.92 -5.53
N ARG A 717 9.11 51.82 -5.01
CA ARG A 717 8.66 50.44 -5.28
C ARG A 717 7.43 50.03 -4.47
N VAL A 718 7.12 50.69 -3.35
CA VAL A 718 5.81 50.55 -2.68
C VAL A 718 4.67 51.02 -3.61
N ARG A 719 4.96 51.87 -4.60
CA ARG A 719 3.99 52.32 -5.62
C ARG A 719 4.15 51.60 -6.98
N ASP A 720 4.82 50.46 -7.01
CA ASP A 720 5.07 49.73 -8.26
C ASP A 720 3.77 49.21 -8.90
N SER A 721 3.74 49.18 -10.24
CA SER A 721 2.61 48.60 -10.99
C SER A 721 2.36 47.13 -10.68
N ASN A 722 3.39 46.38 -10.26
CA ASN A 722 3.30 44.96 -9.94
C ASN A 722 3.08 44.74 -8.43
N ASP A 723 2.06 43.96 -8.10
CA ASP A 723 1.63 43.69 -6.73
C ASP A 723 2.69 42.97 -5.89
N ASP A 724 3.41 42.01 -6.47
CA ASP A 724 4.44 41.26 -5.76
C ASP A 724 5.65 42.16 -5.44
N VAL A 725 6.00 43.08 -6.35
CA VAL A 725 7.04 44.10 -6.10
C VAL A 725 6.61 45.04 -4.97
N ARG A 726 5.35 45.53 -4.99
CA ARG A 726 4.80 46.35 -3.89
C ARG A 726 4.90 45.62 -2.56
N GLN A 727 4.50 44.35 -2.54
CA GLN A 727 4.56 43.50 -1.36
C GLN A 727 5.99 43.39 -0.80
N ARG A 728 6.96 43.02 -1.63
CA ARG A 728 8.35 42.86 -1.19
C ARG A 728 8.98 44.18 -0.78
N ALA A 729 8.61 45.30 -1.40
CA ALA A 729 9.08 46.62 -1.00
C ALA A 729 8.59 47.00 0.41
N CYS A 730 7.32 46.75 0.74
CA CYS A 730 6.78 46.95 2.10
C CYS A 730 7.56 46.11 3.12
N LEU A 731 7.72 44.81 2.87
CA LEU A 731 8.44 43.91 3.78
C LEU A 731 9.91 44.31 3.96
N ALA A 732 10.57 44.73 2.88
CA ALA A 732 11.96 45.19 2.93
C ALA A 732 12.12 46.43 3.82
N LEU A 733 11.22 47.42 3.70
CA LEU A 733 11.19 48.59 4.59
C LEU A 733 10.94 48.20 6.06
N GLY A 734 10.06 47.24 6.30
CA GLY A 734 9.83 46.69 7.63
C GLY A 734 11.07 46.06 8.27
N ARG A 735 11.78 45.23 7.51
CA ARG A 735 13.01 44.55 7.97
C ARG A 735 14.18 45.49 8.20
N MET A 736 14.19 46.66 7.58
CA MET A 736 15.14 47.75 7.87
C MET A 736 14.87 48.44 9.23
N GLY A 737 13.68 48.21 9.81
CA GLY A 737 13.29 48.69 11.13
C GLY A 737 13.25 50.21 11.25
N GLU A 738 13.57 50.72 12.44
CA GLU A 738 13.51 52.16 12.78
C GLU A 738 14.27 53.08 11.81
N LYS A 739 15.36 52.61 11.18
CA LYS A 739 16.12 53.40 10.20
C LYS A 739 15.30 53.76 8.96
N ALA A 740 14.27 52.97 8.62
CA ALA A 740 13.36 53.22 7.51
C ALA A 740 12.12 54.06 7.88
N ALA A 741 11.96 54.44 9.16
CA ALA A 741 10.82 55.19 9.70
C ALA A 741 10.86 56.70 9.33
N ILE A 742 11.11 57.04 8.07
CA ILE A 742 11.04 58.42 7.59
C ILE A 742 9.61 58.78 7.18
N SER A 743 9.24 60.06 7.28
CA SER A 743 7.86 60.53 7.04
C SER A 743 7.29 60.09 5.70
N GLU A 744 8.09 60.13 4.62
CA GLU A 744 7.64 59.70 3.31
C GLU A 744 7.36 58.18 3.24
N ALA A 745 8.18 57.35 3.90
CA ALA A 745 7.94 55.90 3.98
C ALA A 745 6.65 55.59 4.74
N ILE A 746 6.45 56.27 5.87
CA ILE A 746 5.24 56.13 6.68
C ILE A 746 3.99 56.50 5.87
N ASN A 747 4.03 57.64 5.16
CA ASN A 747 2.91 58.07 4.31
C ASN A 747 2.59 57.04 3.21
N GLN A 748 3.60 56.42 2.60
CA GLN A 748 3.36 55.39 1.59
C GLN A 748 2.84 54.07 2.17
N LEU A 749 3.31 53.68 3.35
CA LEU A 749 2.76 52.52 4.04
C LEU A 749 1.31 52.76 4.47
N ILE A 750 0.95 53.99 4.88
CA ILE A 750 -0.45 54.38 5.14
C ILE A 750 -1.33 54.23 3.90
N VAL A 751 -0.82 54.62 2.72
CA VAL A 751 -1.54 54.40 1.45
C VAL A 751 -1.67 52.90 1.17
N ALA A 752 -0.60 52.12 1.38
CA ALA A 752 -0.59 50.67 1.16
C ALA A 752 -1.53 49.89 2.10
N LEU A 753 -1.83 50.41 3.29
CA LEU A 753 -2.89 49.86 4.17
C LEU A 753 -4.28 49.92 3.54
N GLY A 754 -4.51 50.79 2.55
CA GLY A 754 -5.75 50.91 1.79
C GLY A 754 -5.75 50.19 0.45
N ASP A 755 -4.71 49.40 0.13
CA ASP A 755 -4.59 48.72 -1.17
C ASP A 755 -5.70 47.65 -1.34
N SER A 756 -6.18 47.47 -2.57
CA SER A 756 -7.20 46.44 -2.88
C SER A 756 -6.69 45.03 -2.63
N ASN A 757 -5.38 44.80 -2.81
CA ASN A 757 -4.74 43.52 -2.58
C ASN A 757 -4.40 43.33 -1.09
N TYR A 758 -5.02 42.31 -0.48
CA TYR A 758 -4.78 41.97 0.93
C TYR A 758 -3.30 41.66 1.22
N ALA A 759 -2.55 41.13 0.23
CA ALA A 759 -1.12 40.82 0.32
C ALA A 759 -0.30 42.08 0.68
N ILE A 760 -0.70 43.22 0.14
CA ILE A 760 -0.02 44.50 0.33
C ILE A 760 -0.45 45.12 1.65
N ARG A 761 -1.74 45.06 1.98
CA ARG A 761 -2.26 45.54 3.27
C ARG A 761 -1.58 44.85 4.45
N TRP A 762 -1.48 43.52 4.46
CA TRP A 762 -0.83 42.82 5.58
C TRP A 762 0.68 43.10 5.62
N SER A 763 1.34 43.20 4.46
CA SER A 763 2.77 43.53 4.39
C SER A 763 3.05 44.96 4.85
N ALA A 764 2.12 45.89 4.63
CA ALA A 764 2.18 47.25 5.16
C ALA A 764 1.98 47.29 6.67
N CYS A 765 1.05 46.49 7.22
CA CYS A 765 0.92 46.29 8.67
C CYS A 765 2.22 45.74 9.27
N GLU A 766 2.78 44.68 8.69
CA GLU A 766 4.04 44.09 9.17
C GLU A 766 5.22 45.07 9.06
N ALA A 767 5.27 45.86 7.99
CA ALA A 767 6.30 46.88 7.82
C ALA A 767 6.25 47.95 8.91
N LEU A 768 5.06 48.49 9.20
CA LEU A 768 4.85 49.47 10.26
C LEU A 768 5.15 48.86 11.64
N GLY A 769 4.78 47.59 11.86
CA GLY A 769 5.11 46.86 13.08
C GLY A 769 6.61 46.60 13.26
N GLY A 770 7.36 46.38 12.17
CA GLY A 770 8.81 46.21 12.17
C GLY A 770 9.57 47.50 12.45
N MET A 771 8.98 48.66 12.15
CA MET A 771 9.53 49.99 12.49
C MET A 771 9.28 50.37 13.98
N GLY A 772 8.40 49.66 14.68
CA GLY A 772 8.17 49.82 16.13
C GLY A 772 7.58 51.17 16.54
N ASP A 773 7.82 51.58 17.78
CA ASP A 773 7.28 52.79 18.43
C ASP A 773 7.62 54.11 17.72
N THR A 774 8.57 54.10 16.78
CA THR A 774 9.00 55.30 16.04
C THR A 774 7.93 55.83 15.09
N VAL A 775 7.06 54.95 14.57
CA VAL A 775 6.01 55.29 13.59
C VAL A 775 4.61 55.41 14.21
N ALA A 776 4.50 55.32 15.53
CA ALA A 776 3.24 55.34 16.27
C ALA A 776 2.60 56.75 16.31
N THR A 777 2.21 57.29 15.16
CA THR A 777 1.43 58.53 15.03
C THR A 777 -0.06 58.24 15.16
N SER A 778 -0.86 59.25 15.49
CA SER A 778 -2.32 59.12 15.58
C SER A 778 -2.96 58.61 14.29
N GLU A 779 -2.42 59.01 13.13
CA GLU A 779 -2.89 58.53 11.82
C GLU A 779 -2.54 57.06 11.58
N VAL A 780 -1.30 56.64 11.86
CA VAL A 780 -0.87 55.24 11.70
C VAL A 780 -1.68 54.32 12.62
N ILE A 781 -1.82 54.71 13.89
CA ILE A 781 -2.62 53.98 14.87
C ILE A 781 -4.07 53.87 14.37
N SER A 782 -4.68 54.97 13.92
CA SER A 782 -6.05 54.95 13.39
C SER A 782 -6.21 54.00 12.21
N ARG A 783 -5.25 53.96 11.28
CA ARG A 783 -5.32 53.08 10.08
C ARG A 783 -5.09 51.61 10.42
N LEU A 784 -4.19 51.32 11.36
CA LEU A 784 -3.99 49.96 11.86
C LEU A 784 -5.21 49.46 12.66
N ILE A 785 -5.89 50.34 13.42
CA ILE A 785 -7.17 50.02 14.05
C ILE A 785 -8.22 49.67 12.99
N SER A 786 -8.30 50.41 11.88
CA SER A 786 -9.16 50.00 10.75
C SER A 786 -8.74 48.65 10.16
N GLY A 787 -7.44 48.35 10.12
CA GLY A 787 -6.91 47.06 9.71
C GLY A 787 -7.32 45.88 10.60
N LEU A 788 -7.63 46.11 11.89
CA LEU A 788 -8.22 45.07 12.77
C LEU A 788 -9.59 44.62 12.26
N LEU A 789 -10.32 45.52 11.59
CA LEU A 789 -11.64 45.29 11.03
C LEU A 789 -11.60 44.81 9.57
N ASP A 790 -10.41 44.55 9.02
CA ASP A 790 -10.25 44.07 7.65
C ASP A 790 -10.97 42.72 7.43
N GLY A 791 -11.48 42.50 6.22
CA GLY A 791 -12.14 41.25 5.85
C GLY A 791 -11.21 40.03 5.85
N ASN A 792 -9.89 40.25 5.75
CA ASN A 792 -8.88 39.19 5.69
C ASN A 792 -8.14 38.99 7.03
N ASP A 793 -8.16 37.74 7.53
CA ASP A 793 -7.59 37.38 8.82
C ASP A 793 -6.07 37.66 8.95
N LYS A 794 -5.30 37.57 7.85
CA LYS A 794 -3.86 37.88 7.87
C LYS A 794 -3.62 39.37 8.09
N VAL A 795 -4.45 40.22 7.50
CA VAL A 795 -4.36 41.68 7.66
C VAL A 795 -4.71 42.04 9.10
N SER A 796 -5.82 41.53 9.64
CA SER A 796 -6.24 41.78 11.02
C SER A 796 -5.19 41.30 12.03
N SER A 797 -4.60 40.12 11.80
CA SER A 797 -3.56 39.57 12.68
C SER A 797 -2.27 40.40 12.63
N SER A 798 -1.87 40.84 11.43
CA SER A 798 -0.67 41.65 11.24
C SER A 798 -0.85 43.07 11.79
N ALA A 799 -2.03 43.67 11.61
CA ALA A 799 -2.39 44.96 12.18
C ALA A 799 -2.34 44.91 13.72
N ARG A 800 -2.84 43.82 14.32
CA ARG A 800 -2.72 43.56 15.75
C ARG A 800 -1.26 43.48 16.20
N CYS A 801 -0.44 42.65 15.54
CA CYS A 801 0.98 42.53 15.86
C CYS A 801 1.70 43.87 15.73
N ALA A 802 1.37 44.67 14.72
CA ALA A 802 1.92 46.01 14.56
C ALA A 802 1.55 46.94 15.71
N LEU A 803 0.28 46.98 16.13
CA LEU A 803 -0.17 47.78 17.28
C LEU A 803 0.49 47.34 18.59
N ILE A 804 0.76 46.04 18.77
CA ILE A 804 1.49 45.52 19.94
C ILE A 804 2.95 45.96 19.92
N ASN A 805 3.61 45.85 18.76
CA ASN A 805 5.01 46.23 18.58
C ASN A 805 5.26 47.74 18.69
N MET A 806 4.21 48.57 18.65
CA MET A 806 4.26 50.02 18.87
C MET A 806 4.16 50.43 20.35
N GLY A 807 4.17 49.46 21.27
CA GLY A 807 4.53 49.71 22.67
C GLY A 807 3.51 50.49 23.49
N GLU A 808 3.98 51.42 24.31
CA GLU A 808 3.18 52.23 25.26
C GLU A 808 2.47 53.42 24.59
N LYS A 809 2.87 53.79 23.36
CA LYS A 809 2.27 54.93 22.63
C LYS A 809 0.87 54.64 22.09
N VAL A 810 0.49 53.37 22.00
CA VAL A 810 -0.86 52.95 21.64
C VAL A 810 -1.70 52.90 22.91
N GLU A 811 -2.39 53.99 23.19
CA GLU A 811 -3.35 54.08 24.29
C GLU A 811 -4.47 53.03 24.10
N PRO A 812 -4.66 52.09 25.04
CA PRO A 812 -5.74 51.09 24.95
C PRO A 812 -7.12 51.73 24.75
N SER A 813 -7.35 52.89 25.34
CA SER A 813 -8.60 53.66 25.21
C SER A 813 -8.91 54.08 23.76
N GLN A 814 -7.90 54.41 22.95
CA GLN A 814 -8.09 54.80 21.55
C GLN A 814 -8.54 53.62 20.69
N VAL A 815 -7.94 52.45 20.91
CA VAL A 815 -8.30 51.21 20.21
C VAL A 815 -9.71 50.76 20.64
N ILE A 816 -9.97 50.75 21.95
CA ILE A 816 -11.25 50.31 22.52
C ILE A 816 -12.40 51.20 22.05
N ASN A 817 -12.26 52.53 22.10
CA ASN A 817 -13.33 53.45 21.67
C ASN A 817 -13.71 53.26 20.20
N ARG A 818 -12.75 52.95 19.33
CA ARG A 818 -13.03 52.65 17.92
C ARG A 818 -13.63 51.28 17.69
N LEU A 819 -13.18 50.26 18.41
CA LEU A 819 -13.82 48.95 18.38
C LEU A 819 -15.27 49.03 18.92
N ILE A 820 -15.54 49.82 19.96
CA ILE A 820 -16.91 50.10 20.44
C ILE A 820 -17.76 50.78 19.36
N THR A 821 -17.19 51.76 18.65
CA THR A 821 -17.90 52.40 17.53
C THR A 821 -18.25 51.37 16.45
N ALA A 822 -17.33 50.46 16.14
CA ALA A 822 -17.52 49.40 15.14
C ALA A 822 -18.55 48.34 15.57
N LEU A 823 -18.80 48.16 16.87
CA LEU A 823 -19.91 47.33 17.36
C LEU A 823 -21.29 47.95 17.07
N GLY A 824 -21.37 49.26 16.79
CA GLY A 824 -22.59 49.92 16.35
C GLY A 824 -22.76 49.99 14.83
N ASP A 825 -21.86 49.37 14.05
CA ASP A 825 -21.88 49.44 12.59
C ASP A 825 -23.06 48.66 11.99
N GLY A 826 -23.64 49.16 10.89
CA GLY A 826 -24.75 48.49 10.20
C GLY A 826 -24.35 47.13 9.62
N ASN A 827 -23.07 46.92 9.32
CA ASN A 827 -22.51 45.69 8.78
C ASN A 827 -22.15 44.70 9.90
N ASP A 828 -22.80 43.54 9.87
CA ASP A 828 -22.62 42.44 10.82
C ASP A 828 -21.20 41.84 10.80
N ILE A 829 -20.52 41.84 9.65
CA ILE A 829 -19.11 41.44 9.55
C ILE A 829 -18.22 42.41 10.34
N VAL A 830 -18.48 43.72 10.25
CA VAL A 830 -17.71 44.73 10.98
C VAL A 830 -17.91 44.56 12.49
N ARG A 831 -19.15 44.34 12.93
CA ARG A 831 -19.47 44.07 14.34
C ARG A 831 -18.81 42.78 14.84
N LEU A 832 -18.84 41.71 14.03
CA LEU A 832 -18.18 40.43 14.33
C LEU A 832 -16.66 40.59 14.51
N ARG A 833 -16.02 41.32 13.60
CA ARG A 833 -14.57 41.57 13.64
C ARG A 833 -14.19 42.45 14.82
N ALA A 834 -15.01 43.43 15.17
CA ALA A 834 -14.84 44.22 16.38
C ALA A 834 -14.88 43.34 17.64
N CYS A 835 -15.86 42.43 17.76
CA CYS A 835 -15.90 41.44 18.84
C CYS A 835 -14.63 40.59 18.91
N LYS A 836 -14.18 40.03 17.78
CA LYS A 836 -12.95 39.20 17.73
C LYS A 836 -11.70 39.99 18.11
N ALA A 837 -11.59 41.24 17.67
CA ALA A 837 -10.46 42.10 18.00
C ALA A 837 -10.32 42.36 19.51
N PHE A 838 -11.43 42.48 20.25
CA PHE A 838 -11.40 42.58 21.72
C PHE A 838 -10.84 41.33 22.42
N CYS A 839 -11.01 40.15 21.82
CA CYS A 839 -10.67 38.86 22.43
C CYS A 839 -9.19 38.46 22.26
N MET A 840 -8.47 39.12 21.35
CA MET A 840 -7.19 38.62 20.84
C MET A 840 -5.94 39.20 21.53
N THR A 841 -6.10 39.94 22.65
CA THR A 841 -4.96 40.54 23.39
C THR A 841 -5.17 40.52 24.91
N ASP A 842 -4.11 40.14 25.64
CA ASP A 842 -4.07 40.24 27.13
C ASP A 842 -3.91 41.69 27.62
N LYS A 843 -3.39 42.56 26.75
CA LYS A 843 -3.04 43.96 27.07
C LYS A 843 -4.27 44.89 27.15
N TRP A 844 -5.36 44.56 26.44
CA TRP A 844 -6.59 45.37 26.39
C TRP A 844 -7.79 44.70 27.08
N CYS A 845 -7.67 43.42 27.43
CA CYS A 845 -8.75 42.70 28.10
C CYS A 845 -8.80 43.05 29.60
N GLY A 846 -10.01 43.44 30.04
CA GLY A 846 -10.27 43.88 31.41
C GLY A 846 -10.50 45.37 31.61
N ILE A 847 -10.52 46.16 30.53
CA ILE A 847 -10.98 47.54 30.57
C ILE A 847 -12.52 47.55 30.57
N VAL A 848 -13.13 48.33 31.46
CA VAL A 848 -14.58 48.36 31.69
C VAL A 848 -15.35 48.65 30.41
N GLU A 849 -14.83 49.54 29.57
CA GLU A 849 -15.40 49.94 28.30
C GLU A 849 -15.41 48.80 27.27
N ALA A 850 -14.39 47.93 27.25
CA ALA A 850 -14.36 46.76 26.37
C ALA A 850 -15.39 45.70 26.82
N ILE A 851 -15.54 45.52 28.14
CA ILE A 851 -16.57 44.64 28.71
C ILE A 851 -17.96 45.17 28.37
N ASN A 852 -18.21 46.47 28.54
CA ASN A 852 -19.49 47.10 28.19
C ASN A 852 -19.81 46.98 26.69
N GLY A 853 -18.80 47.10 25.82
CA GLY A 853 -18.96 46.86 24.38
C GLY A 853 -19.40 45.42 24.09
N LEU A 854 -18.73 44.43 24.69
CA LEU A 854 -19.11 43.03 24.53
C LEU A 854 -20.50 42.72 25.11
N ILE A 855 -20.88 43.36 26.23
CA ILE A 855 -22.25 43.25 26.79
C ILE A 855 -23.29 43.76 25.77
N PHE A 856 -23.02 44.88 25.11
CA PHE A 856 -23.93 45.40 24.07
C PHE A 856 -24.08 44.40 22.91
N ALA A 857 -22.98 43.77 22.49
CA ALA A 857 -22.96 42.78 21.42
C ALA A 857 -23.65 41.45 21.76
N LEU A 858 -23.93 41.16 23.04
CA LEU A 858 -24.73 39.99 23.43
C LEU A 858 -26.17 40.07 22.93
N HIS A 859 -26.70 41.27 22.68
CA HIS A 859 -28.07 41.48 22.19
C HIS A 859 -28.11 41.75 20.67
N ASP A 860 -27.05 41.44 19.93
CA ASP A 860 -26.99 41.66 18.49
C ASP A 860 -28.00 40.78 17.72
N SER A 861 -28.52 41.29 16.61
CA SER A 861 -29.41 40.51 15.74
C SER A 861 -28.71 39.33 15.07
N ASN A 862 -27.39 39.43 14.82
CA ASN A 862 -26.61 38.36 14.22
C ASN A 862 -26.05 37.39 15.28
N GLN A 863 -26.30 36.10 15.09
CA GLN A 863 -25.86 35.02 15.99
C GLN A 863 -24.33 34.92 16.14
N ASP A 864 -23.55 35.16 15.08
CA ASP A 864 -22.08 35.06 15.11
C ASP A 864 -21.45 36.17 15.95
N VAL A 865 -22.09 37.34 15.96
CA VAL A 865 -21.70 38.48 16.81
C VAL A 865 -21.97 38.12 18.27
N ARG A 866 -23.14 37.53 18.58
CA ARG A 866 -23.48 37.05 19.93
C ARG A 866 -22.53 35.95 20.41
N ILE A 867 -22.18 34.98 19.55
CA ILE A 867 -21.20 33.92 19.83
C ILE A 867 -19.83 34.52 20.17
N SER A 868 -19.37 35.46 19.35
CA SER A 868 -18.07 36.11 19.55
C SER A 868 -18.05 36.96 20.82
N ALA A 869 -19.16 37.61 21.15
CA ALA A 869 -19.33 38.35 22.40
C ALA A 869 -19.26 37.43 23.63
N CYS A 870 -19.96 36.29 23.61
CA CYS A 870 -19.89 35.27 24.67
C CYS A 870 -18.45 34.74 24.82
N THR A 871 -17.82 34.38 23.71
CA THR A 871 -16.45 33.87 23.70
C THR A 871 -15.47 34.88 24.27
N GLY A 872 -15.62 36.16 23.91
CA GLY A 872 -14.79 37.24 24.41
C GLY A 872 -14.92 37.45 25.90
N LEU A 873 -16.14 37.55 26.41
CA LEU A 873 -16.39 37.67 27.86
C LEU A 873 -15.82 36.47 28.62
N GLY A 874 -15.94 35.27 28.06
CA GLY A 874 -15.35 34.05 28.62
C GLY A 874 -13.82 34.04 28.62
N MET A 875 -13.14 34.69 27.67
CA MET A 875 -11.67 34.81 27.63
C MET A 875 -11.12 35.86 28.60
N ILE A 876 -11.93 36.87 28.96
CA ILE A 876 -11.55 37.89 29.95
C ILE A 876 -11.58 37.33 31.40
N VAL A 877 -12.31 36.21 31.61
CA VAL A 877 -12.38 35.42 32.85
C VAL A 877 -12.58 36.30 34.10
N GLU A 878 -11.54 36.49 34.93
CA GLU A 878 -11.67 37.04 36.28
C GLU A 878 -12.10 38.51 36.31
N LYS A 879 -11.76 39.29 35.27
CA LYS A 879 -12.08 40.73 35.18
C LYS A 879 -13.48 40.98 34.64
N ALA A 880 -14.06 40.03 33.90
CA ALA A 880 -15.41 40.13 33.33
C ALA A 880 -16.48 39.46 34.20
N ALA A 881 -16.11 38.69 35.23
CA ALA A 881 -17.05 38.02 36.14
C ALA A 881 -17.74 38.98 37.14
N THR A 882 -18.36 40.05 36.64
CA THR A 882 -19.20 40.97 37.43
C THR A 882 -20.64 40.48 37.46
N SER A 883 -21.41 40.89 38.47
CA SER A 883 -22.82 40.49 38.59
C SER A 883 -23.67 40.90 37.37
N ASP A 884 -23.37 42.03 36.73
CA ASP A 884 -24.08 42.48 35.53
C ASP A 884 -23.77 41.58 34.32
N VAL A 885 -22.49 41.26 34.06
CA VAL A 885 -22.10 40.35 32.97
C VAL A 885 -22.70 38.96 33.17
N ILE A 886 -22.67 38.44 34.40
CA ILE A 886 -23.25 37.14 34.74
C ILE A 886 -24.76 37.15 34.47
N ASN A 887 -25.48 38.19 34.94
CA ASN A 887 -26.92 38.30 34.70
C ASN A 887 -27.27 38.41 33.20
N ARG A 888 -26.43 39.08 32.40
CA ARG A 888 -26.61 39.18 30.95
C ARG A 888 -26.36 37.86 30.26
N LEU A 889 -25.30 37.13 30.63
CA LEU A 889 -25.02 35.80 30.11
C LEU A 889 -26.13 34.81 30.47
N ILE A 890 -26.72 34.88 31.67
CA ILE A 890 -27.90 34.09 32.05
C ILE A 890 -29.05 34.27 31.07
N SER A 891 -29.33 35.52 30.63
CA SER A 891 -30.39 35.77 29.64
C SER A 891 -30.09 35.18 28.26
N ILE A 892 -28.82 34.97 27.91
CA ILE A 892 -28.38 34.44 26.60
C ILE A 892 -28.33 32.90 26.60
N VAL A 893 -28.31 32.27 27.78
CA VAL A 893 -28.42 30.82 27.90
C VAL A 893 -29.74 30.29 27.32
N GLU A 894 -30.77 31.12 27.19
CA GLU A 894 -32.06 30.77 26.56
C GLU A 894 -32.19 31.24 25.10
N ASP A 895 -31.08 31.59 24.43
CA ASP A 895 -31.09 32.04 23.04
C ASP A 895 -31.68 30.97 22.10
N SER A 896 -32.38 31.41 21.05
CA SER A 896 -32.98 30.49 20.07
C SER A 896 -31.93 29.68 19.31
N ASN A 897 -30.70 30.19 19.18
CA ASN A 897 -29.60 29.50 18.51
C ASN A 897 -28.77 28.66 19.49
N ASP A 898 -28.60 27.38 19.17
CA ASP A 898 -27.84 26.39 19.94
C ASP A 898 -26.35 26.75 20.12
N ASN A 899 -25.69 27.30 19.11
CA ASN A 899 -24.29 27.73 19.20
C ASN A 899 -24.11 28.94 20.13
N VAL A 900 -25.11 29.81 20.20
CA VAL A 900 -25.13 30.93 21.15
C VAL A 900 -25.29 30.40 22.58
N ARG A 901 -26.26 29.50 22.82
CA ARG A 901 -26.47 28.85 24.13
C ARG A 901 -25.20 28.12 24.60
N ARG A 902 -24.57 27.35 23.71
CA ARG A 902 -23.30 26.65 23.95
C ARG A 902 -22.20 27.63 24.38
N SER A 903 -22.03 28.72 23.62
CA SER A 903 -20.99 29.72 23.89
C SER A 903 -21.22 30.48 25.20
N ALA A 904 -22.49 30.72 25.57
CA ALA A 904 -22.85 31.32 26.86
C ALA A 904 -22.54 30.38 28.04
N CYS A 905 -22.85 29.08 27.92
CA CYS A 905 -22.49 28.07 28.92
C CYS A 905 -20.96 27.99 29.10
N GLU A 906 -20.21 27.96 27.99
CA GLU A 906 -18.74 27.95 28.03
C GLU A 906 -18.16 29.20 28.69
N ALA A 907 -18.74 30.38 28.43
CA ALA A 907 -18.31 31.64 29.02
C ALA A 907 -18.52 31.64 30.55
N LEU A 908 -19.71 31.24 31.01
CA LEU A 908 -20.03 31.09 32.44
C LEU A 908 -19.11 30.05 33.12
N GLY A 909 -18.86 28.92 32.46
CA GLY A 909 -17.93 27.90 32.94
C GLY A 909 -16.49 28.41 33.06
N LYS A 910 -16.00 29.21 32.11
CA LYS A 910 -14.67 29.83 32.20
C LYS A 910 -14.56 30.82 33.35
N MET A 911 -15.65 31.51 33.72
CA MET A 911 -15.69 32.40 34.90
C MET A 911 -15.67 31.64 36.24
N GLY A 912 -15.91 30.31 36.22
CA GLY A 912 -15.72 29.38 37.33
C GLY A 912 -16.43 29.80 38.62
N ASP A 913 -15.73 29.68 39.74
CA ASP A 913 -16.19 29.97 41.10
C ASP A 913 -16.91 31.30 41.34
N LYS A 914 -16.59 32.35 40.54
CA LYS A 914 -17.21 33.67 40.65
C LYS A 914 -18.58 33.73 40.01
N ALA A 915 -18.83 32.89 39.01
CA ALA A 915 -20.13 32.75 38.36
C ALA A 915 -21.04 31.72 39.04
N ALA A 916 -20.54 30.94 40.00
CA ALA A 916 -21.26 29.89 40.72
C ALA A 916 -22.31 30.43 41.73
N THR A 917 -23.29 31.20 41.24
CA THR A 917 -24.46 31.65 42.01
C THR A 917 -25.60 30.65 41.86
N SER A 918 -26.54 30.63 42.81
CA SER A 918 -27.70 29.72 42.76
C SER A 918 -28.52 29.88 41.48
N GLU A 919 -28.69 31.11 40.98
CA GLU A 919 -29.43 31.36 39.73
C GLU A 919 -28.67 30.78 38.51
N VAL A 920 -27.36 30.97 38.43
CA VAL A 920 -26.55 30.40 37.32
C VAL A 920 -26.57 28.89 37.35
N ILE A 921 -26.43 28.28 38.54
CA ILE A 921 -26.48 26.83 38.71
C ILE A 921 -27.84 26.30 38.26
N ASN A 922 -28.95 26.91 38.69
CA ASN A 922 -30.30 26.49 38.28
C ASN A 922 -30.52 26.60 36.77
N ARG A 923 -29.95 27.61 36.11
CA ARG A 923 -30.05 27.78 34.65
C ARG A 923 -29.16 26.79 33.89
N LEU A 924 -27.99 26.46 34.42
CA LEU A 924 -27.16 25.40 33.82
C LEU A 924 -27.79 24.02 33.99
N ILE A 925 -28.51 23.77 35.09
CA ILE A 925 -29.29 22.54 35.28
C ILE A 925 -30.34 22.35 34.17
N SER A 926 -31.06 23.41 33.77
CA SER A 926 -32.02 23.28 32.66
C SER A 926 -31.34 23.03 31.32
N MET A 927 -30.12 23.54 31.11
CA MET A 927 -29.36 23.31 29.87
C MET A 927 -28.73 21.92 29.76
N VAL A 928 -28.57 21.23 30.88
CA VAL A 928 -28.15 19.82 30.89
C VAL A 928 -29.19 18.92 30.22
N GLU A 929 -30.44 19.37 30.07
CA GLU A 929 -31.52 18.67 29.35
C GLU A 929 -31.82 19.31 27.97
N ASP A 930 -30.94 20.16 27.44
CA ASP A 930 -31.14 20.80 26.14
C ASP A 930 -31.25 19.78 25.00
N SER A 931 -32.10 20.07 24.02
CA SER A 931 -32.24 19.28 22.80
C SER A 931 -30.92 19.03 22.05
N ASN A 932 -29.99 19.99 22.11
CA ASN A 932 -28.71 19.94 21.41
C ASN A 932 -27.61 19.36 22.32
N ASP A 933 -26.91 18.34 21.83
CA ASP A 933 -25.88 17.61 22.58
C ASP A 933 -24.65 18.45 22.93
N ASP A 934 -24.24 19.39 22.06
CA ASP A 934 -23.14 20.30 22.36
C ASP A 934 -23.48 21.30 23.48
N VAL A 935 -24.75 21.72 23.58
CA VAL A 935 -25.22 22.56 24.69
C VAL A 935 -25.22 21.76 25.99
N ARG A 936 -25.75 20.53 25.99
CA ARG A 936 -25.70 19.64 27.16
C ARG A 936 -24.28 19.39 27.63
N ARG A 937 -23.36 19.14 26.70
CA ARG A 937 -21.92 18.97 26.96
C ARG A 937 -21.33 20.20 27.62
N SER A 938 -21.51 21.38 27.03
CA SER A 938 -20.94 22.63 27.55
C SER A 938 -21.56 23.04 28.90
N ALA A 939 -22.83 22.71 29.16
CA ALA A 939 -23.46 22.90 30.46
C ALA A 939 -22.84 22.01 31.54
N CYS A 940 -22.59 20.73 31.24
CA CYS A 940 -21.89 19.81 32.14
C CYS A 940 -20.46 20.30 32.44
N GLU A 941 -19.71 20.69 31.39
CA GLU A 941 -18.36 21.23 31.56
C GLU A 941 -18.35 22.51 32.41
N ALA A 942 -19.34 23.39 32.24
CA ALA A 942 -19.47 24.63 33.00
C ALA A 942 -19.72 24.35 34.49
N LEU A 943 -20.66 23.45 34.81
CA LEU A 943 -20.92 22.99 36.18
C LEU A 943 -19.69 22.36 36.81
N GLY A 944 -18.94 21.54 36.05
CA GLY A 944 -17.68 20.97 36.49
C GLY A 944 -16.60 22.01 36.79
N LYS A 945 -16.48 23.07 35.98
CA LYS A 945 -15.54 24.18 36.22
C LYS A 945 -15.92 25.06 37.42
N MET A 946 -17.17 25.04 37.85
CA MET A 946 -17.64 25.69 39.09
C MET A 946 -17.37 24.87 40.36
N GLY A 947 -16.89 23.62 40.20
CA GLY A 947 -16.36 22.79 41.29
C GLY A 947 -17.32 22.55 42.45
N GLU A 948 -16.79 22.53 43.67
CA GLU A 948 -17.53 22.22 44.91
C GLU A 948 -18.68 23.19 45.23
N LYS A 949 -18.72 24.38 44.62
CA LYS A 949 -19.82 25.34 44.78
C LYS A 949 -21.06 24.95 43.97
N ALA A 950 -20.87 24.28 42.83
CA ALA A 950 -21.95 23.73 42.03
C ALA A 950 -22.41 22.34 42.51
N ALA A 951 -21.68 21.71 43.44
CA ALA A 951 -21.98 20.37 43.96
C ALA A 951 -23.17 20.35 44.95
N THR A 952 -24.36 20.73 44.47
CA THR A 952 -25.63 20.56 45.18
C THR A 952 -26.19 19.17 44.92
N SER A 953 -27.07 18.67 45.81
CA SER A 953 -27.72 17.38 45.62
C SER A 953 -28.50 17.28 44.31
N GLU A 954 -29.11 18.38 43.88
CA GLU A 954 -29.88 18.44 42.64
C GLU A 954 -28.99 18.39 41.40
N VAL A 955 -27.84 19.10 41.41
CA VAL A 955 -26.86 19.03 40.31
C VAL A 955 -26.26 17.64 40.19
N ILE A 956 -25.90 17.02 41.32
CA ILE A 956 -25.34 15.66 41.33
C ILE A 956 -26.36 14.67 40.76
N HIS A 957 -27.62 14.74 41.19
CA HIS A 957 -28.68 13.86 40.69
C HIS A 957 -28.91 14.01 39.18
N ARG A 958 -28.92 15.26 38.66
CA ARG A 958 -29.07 15.52 37.22
C ARG A 958 -27.86 15.03 36.41
N LEU A 959 -26.64 15.20 36.92
CA LEU A 959 -25.45 14.67 36.26
C LEU A 959 -25.42 13.13 36.24
N ILE A 960 -25.96 12.46 37.27
CA ILE A 960 -26.14 11.00 37.27
C ILE A 960 -27.06 10.57 36.12
N SER A 961 -28.18 11.25 35.88
CA SER A 961 -29.05 10.93 34.73
C SER A 961 -28.38 11.14 33.37
N VAL A 962 -27.43 12.08 33.28
CA VAL A 962 -26.70 12.39 32.04
C VAL A 962 -25.60 11.37 31.75
N LEU A 963 -25.22 10.53 32.73
CA LEU A 963 -24.37 9.36 32.49
C LEU A 963 -25.04 8.34 31.57
N GLU A 964 -26.34 8.44 31.31
CA GLU A 964 -27.10 7.59 30.38
C GLU A 964 -27.42 8.33 29.06
N ASP A 965 -26.82 9.52 28.83
CA ASP A 965 -27.04 10.29 27.61
C ASP A 965 -26.62 9.52 26.35
N SER A 966 -27.41 9.65 25.29
CA SER A 966 -27.14 8.99 24.01
C SER A 966 -25.82 9.44 23.36
N ASN A 967 -25.31 10.62 23.71
CA ASN A 967 -24.06 11.16 23.19
C ASN A 967 -22.86 10.88 24.12
N ASP A 968 -21.87 10.18 23.58
CA ASP A 968 -20.64 9.79 24.30
C ASP A 968 -19.83 10.96 24.87
N SER A 969 -19.82 12.11 24.20
CA SER A 969 -19.10 13.30 24.64
C SER A 969 -19.80 14.00 25.79
N VAL A 970 -21.13 13.94 25.82
CA VAL A 970 -21.95 14.43 26.94
C VAL A 970 -21.72 13.56 28.17
N ARG A 971 -21.76 12.22 28.03
CA ARG A 971 -21.45 11.27 29.12
C ARG A 971 -20.07 11.53 29.72
N ARG A 972 -19.04 11.69 28.88
CA ARG A 972 -17.67 12.00 29.33
C ARG A 972 -17.63 13.30 30.13
N SER A 973 -18.31 14.33 29.66
CA SER A 973 -18.31 15.64 30.31
C SER A 973 -19.05 15.61 31.65
N ALA A 974 -20.13 14.82 31.76
CA ALA A 974 -20.80 14.58 33.03
C ALA A 974 -19.91 13.83 34.04
N CYS A 975 -19.16 12.80 33.60
CA CYS A 975 -18.15 12.14 34.43
C CYS A 975 -17.07 13.11 34.92
N GLU A 976 -16.51 13.92 34.01
CA GLU A 976 -15.50 14.92 34.36
C GLU A 976 -16.03 15.98 35.31
N ALA A 977 -17.28 16.40 35.13
CA ALA A 977 -17.93 17.36 36.02
C ALA A 977 -18.11 16.81 37.44
N LEU A 978 -18.62 15.57 37.57
CA LEU A 978 -18.74 14.87 38.84
C LEU A 978 -17.37 14.71 39.53
N GLY A 979 -16.32 14.38 38.77
CA GLY A 979 -14.96 14.32 39.30
C GLY A 979 -14.43 15.67 39.81
N LYS A 980 -14.71 16.76 39.09
CA LYS A 980 -14.30 18.13 39.49
C LYS A 980 -15.10 18.69 40.67
N MET A 981 -16.25 18.10 41.01
CA MET A 981 -17.07 18.47 42.17
C MET A 981 -16.54 17.90 43.51
N GLY A 982 -15.48 17.09 43.47
CA GLY A 982 -14.72 16.66 44.65
C GLY A 982 -15.50 15.74 45.60
N GLU A 983 -15.15 15.77 46.89
CA GLU A 983 -15.70 14.86 47.92
C GLU A 983 -17.23 14.92 48.02
N LYS A 984 -17.84 16.07 47.70
CA LYS A 984 -19.30 16.25 47.73
C LYS A 984 -20.03 15.39 46.69
N ALA A 985 -19.37 15.07 45.58
CA ALA A 985 -19.92 14.21 44.53
C ALA A 985 -19.53 12.73 44.71
N ALA A 986 -18.65 12.39 45.67
CA ALA A 986 -18.21 11.02 45.96
C ALA A 986 -19.25 10.21 46.77
N THR A 987 -20.52 10.27 46.36
CA THR A 987 -21.59 9.48 46.98
C THR A 987 -21.58 8.05 46.46
N GLY A 988 -22.09 7.10 47.25
CA GLY A 988 -22.19 5.70 46.83
C GLY A 988 -23.03 5.51 45.56
N GLU A 989 -24.03 6.37 45.34
CA GLU A 989 -24.87 6.38 44.13
C GLU A 989 -24.07 6.79 42.89
N VAL A 990 -23.24 7.84 42.98
CA VAL A 990 -22.36 8.29 41.89
C VAL A 990 -21.31 7.24 41.57
N ILE A 991 -20.64 6.68 42.59
CA ILE A 991 -19.61 5.64 42.40
C ILE A 991 -20.21 4.40 41.74
N HIS A 992 -21.38 3.96 42.19
CA HIS A 992 -22.06 2.80 41.62
C HIS A 992 -22.45 3.05 40.16
N ARG A 993 -23.02 4.22 39.83
CA ARG A 993 -23.40 4.54 38.45
C ARG A 993 -22.19 4.64 37.52
N LEU A 994 -21.07 5.22 37.99
CA LEU A 994 -19.82 5.32 37.24
C LEU A 994 -19.19 3.94 36.95
N ILE A 995 -19.31 2.99 37.89
CA ILE A 995 -18.87 1.59 37.67
C ILE A 995 -19.71 0.94 36.56
N ILE A 996 -21.04 1.09 36.60
CA ILE A 996 -21.92 0.56 35.56
C ILE A 996 -21.58 1.16 34.18
N THR A 997 -21.34 2.47 34.11
CA THR A 997 -20.98 3.13 32.82
C THR A 997 -19.61 2.71 32.28
N LEU A 998 -18.71 2.19 33.13
CA LEU A 998 -17.43 1.60 32.72
C LEU A 998 -17.59 0.16 32.22
N GLU A 999 -18.57 -0.58 32.72
CA GLU A 999 -18.87 -1.98 32.34
C GLU A 999 -19.73 -2.09 31.07
N GLU A 1000 -20.53 -1.06 30.74
CA GLU A 1000 -21.38 -1.00 29.53
C GLU A 1000 -20.64 -0.51 28.25
N ARG A 1001 -19.32 -0.32 28.32
CA ARG A 1001 -18.42 -0.03 27.16
C ARG A 1001 -17.51 -1.21 26.87
#